data_AF-A0A7W0JD21-F1
#
_entry.id   AF-A0A7W0JD21-F1
#
_cell.length_a   1.000
_cell.length_b   1.000
_cell.length_c   1.000
_cell.angle_alpha   90.00
_cell.angle_beta   90.00
_cell.angle_gamma   90.00
#
_symmetry.space_group_name_H-M   'P 1'
#
loop_
_entity.id
_entity.type
_entity.pdbx_description
1 polymer ?
#
loop_
_entity_poly.entity_id
_entity_poly.type
_entity_poly.pdbx_seq_one_letter_code
_entity_poly.pdbx_strand_id
1 'polypeptide(L)'
;MRGNSYQYALISLGAISSIFLGIFFYREIFPEYKIYQNDYIAIEGFRSSYTHEPPPLFKTGVKQILLERTDKGNPVIDRCISCHVALEYPHFSPTKVAYDEQRTIRLDSNGMPMLIPNPDFVWAKIDAKISDLENPKVNEQLLETESNLPLIERNVAEANRLKALKVAHVGEHTYDVTKVLAMHPLIGKETRPFEFHPLGEYGCTSCHSGNGRGLTTLSAHGPVFDGEYEKEFTGKTPQFTEIDPDNDPRFSKIFNGKPGHSILYQTTPIYIGALIQAKCMQCHQSSAQKLEGLSDVLKKMDSSFQSPAATQKVLSALTSNVDLLTRNYQRGEQLFINQACYACHRIAGFTRGGIGPELTQAGNGYPWFLKESLIWPQADVHASTMPNLILDHEELEDLMTYLLGQTGNSNATSQTAQKANYQEWEAGRKQAFEKPITPIQMNDLRYAMTTFATEGCASCHRLKGYDSNVGFRIENESSAPSFEDMQKERDWFKSMIPEEIAGTVLVKTIENNAKEIDQHVIDGVRSSGLLEEIDKSNPQLIATFYTPFKFAKRAKNAHYKKLEKAETDPVKKEELAAELKAWQQRVDRLMFLFAQEYGLGQLIGPRPNWSGIFRSDEWLMEHFKNPSIHVPRSIMPAFPFDETKFYALTKMLDRLAISNRDADRALWEHQGFNPATAYDIYCAQCHGDFLQGNGPVAPWIYPIPKNLRNGEFLRNLTRERVADSIIHGIKGSPMPPWGEVATDKSIAVGTPVLTETEVHKMVDWLFSALPGENVIRDKQDVPKWNYSIQHVLDELQSAPDSSKLFDEQPNPSSEINPQSYFIKKKYYTVENLAHGQAFFDLNCAVCHGKEADGSGMRAGTMAEAKPRMLTNLNWIKTRDDLHLLRSIKYGVPGTSMTPWGDLTSPTQRMQLVMYIRTFSKEKSLRESLTESIYKTFDRTDILFEEARGKNYTALLESQTAYEKIKQQREELYEDDKAAEKDFDHLVTLHKKELDLLKTLKNAKEHDKSLLNLKRLVKREKELYQSRGYELIQNNQEEALAGFVKLIDLLADRFQYNASKLTYSFSDSKAKEMSAEENSMVHDLEEQIKILDQQKMILEGKLSSGEKRTELAELRARLTALTRLKDNLLKTFSEGTQIRLEEIDLLKP
;
A
#
# COMPACT_ATOMS: atom_id res chain seq x y z
N MET A 1 -29.23 43.99 66.80
CA MET A 1 -30.12 43.88 65.62
C MET A 1 -29.29 43.47 64.39
N ARG A 2 -29.24 42.18 64.11
CA ARG A 2 -28.82 41.53 62.85
C ARG A 2 -29.63 40.24 62.87
N GLY A 3 -30.75 40.04 62.21
CA GLY A 3 -31.27 40.55 60.94
C GLY A 3 -31.83 39.28 60.29
N ASN A 4 -33.15 39.13 60.23
CA ASN A 4 -33.87 37.90 59.86
C ASN A 4 -33.49 37.32 58.48
N SER A 5 -32.61 37.99 57.71
CA SER A 5 -32.15 37.60 56.38
C SER A 5 -31.42 36.25 56.35
N TYR A 6 -30.60 35.91 57.35
CA TYR A 6 -29.92 34.60 57.39
C TYR A 6 -30.89 33.44 57.59
N GLN A 7 -31.91 33.66 58.41
CA GLN A 7 -32.91 32.64 58.70
C GLN A 7 -33.83 32.42 57.49
N TYR A 8 -34.24 33.49 56.81
CA TYR A 8 -34.96 33.39 55.54
C TYR A 8 -34.10 32.77 54.43
N ALA A 9 -32.80 33.06 54.36
CA ALA A 9 -31.90 32.44 53.39
C ALA A 9 -31.77 30.92 53.62
N LEU A 10 -31.63 30.48 54.88
CA LEU A 10 -31.55 29.05 55.21
C LEU A 10 -32.86 28.31 54.95
N ILE A 11 -34.01 28.93 55.27
CA ILE A 11 -35.33 28.36 54.95
C ILE A 11 -35.52 28.29 53.42
N SER A 12 -35.10 29.32 52.69
CA SER A 12 -35.18 29.32 51.22
C SER A 12 -34.28 28.25 50.61
N LEU A 13 -33.05 28.10 51.11
CA LEU A 13 -32.13 27.03 50.71
C LEU A 13 -32.71 25.65 51.03
N GLY A 14 -33.31 25.47 52.21
CA GLY A 14 -33.97 24.23 52.60
C GLY A 14 -35.16 23.88 51.69
N ALA A 15 -35.97 24.88 51.33
CA ALA A 15 -37.07 24.71 50.38
C ALA A 15 -36.57 24.36 48.97
N ILE A 16 -35.53 25.06 48.48
CA ILE A 16 -34.91 24.81 47.18
C ILE A 16 -34.29 23.40 47.14
N SER A 17 -33.53 23.00 48.16
CA SER A 17 -32.97 21.66 48.27
C SER A 17 -34.05 20.58 48.33
N SER A 18 -35.16 20.84 49.05
CA SER A 18 -36.29 19.90 49.10
C SER A 18 -36.98 19.77 47.74
N ILE A 19 -37.10 20.86 46.97
CA ILE A 19 -37.61 20.85 45.60
C ILE A 19 -36.67 20.06 44.67
N PHE A 20 -35.35 20.31 44.73
CA PHE A 20 -34.39 19.55 43.92
C PHE A 20 -34.36 18.07 44.28
N LEU A 21 -34.46 17.74 45.57
CA LEU A 21 -34.55 16.35 46.04
C LEU A 21 -35.85 15.70 45.57
N GLY A 22 -36.97 16.44 45.60
CA GLY A 22 -38.25 16.00 45.05
C GLY A 22 -38.20 15.75 43.53
N ILE A 23 -37.55 16.63 42.77
CA ILE A 23 -37.33 16.46 41.32
C ILE A 23 -36.44 15.24 41.05
N PHE A 24 -35.40 15.03 41.84
CA PHE A 24 -34.52 13.86 41.75
C PHE A 24 -35.30 12.56 42.01
N PHE A 25 -36.08 12.50 43.08
CA PHE A 25 -36.92 11.32 43.36
C PHE A 25 -38.01 11.12 42.31
N TYR A 26 -38.64 12.19 41.81
CA TYR A 26 -39.62 12.09 40.72
C TYR A 26 -38.99 11.49 39.45
N ARG A 27 -37.77 11.91 39.09
CA ARG A 27 -37.03 11.36 37.94
C ARG A 27 -36.60 9.91 38.13
N GLU A 28 -36.31 9.47 39.36
CA GLU A 28 -35.99 8.07 39.64
C GLU A 28 -37.21 7.15 39.78
N ILE A 29 -38.35 7.68 40.23
CA ILE A 29 -39.59 6.90 40.31
C ILE A 29 -40.21 6.73 38.90
N PHE A 30 -40.13 7.75 38.05
CA PHE A 30 -40.68 7.78 36.68
C PHE A 30 -39.60 7.95 35.59
N PRO A 31 -38.65 7.01 35.46
CA PRO A 31 -37.61 7.13 34.45
C PRO A 31 -38.14 6.77 33.05
N GLU A 32 -37.61 7.47 32.05
CA GLU A 32 -38.01 7.39 30.64
C GLU A 32 -38.04 5.95 30.08
N TYR A 33 -37.12 5.09 30.49
CA TYR A 33 -37.06 3.69 30.00
C TYR A 33 -38.28 2.84 30.40
N LYS A 34 -39.01 3.20 31.47
CA LYS A 34 -40.23 2.47 31.88
C LYS A 34 -41.35 2.63 30.86
N ILE A 35 -41.38 3.71 30.08
CA ILE A 35 -42.40 3.93 29.04
C ILE A 35 -42.34 2.77 28.03
N TYR A 36 -41.15 2.47 27.51
CA TYR A 36 -40.95 1.39 26.54
C TYR A 36 -41.16 -0.02 27.11
N GLN A 37 -40.83 -0.27 28.38
CA GLN A 37 -41.11 -1.55 29.03
C GLN A 37 -42.62 -1.74 29.25
N ASN A 38 -43.33 -0.68 29.64
CA ASN A 38 -44.77 -0.71 29.83
C ASN A 38 -45.51 -0.89 28.50
N ASP A 39 -45.05 -0.26 27.42
CA ASP A 39 -45.63 -0.42 26.09
C ASP A 39 -45.46 -1.86 25.58
N TYR A 40 -44.27 -2.45 25.73
CA TYR A 40 -44.02 -3.86 25.40
C TYR A 40 -44.94 -4.81 26.19
N ILE A 41 -45.07 -4.61 27.51
CA ILE A 41 -45.97 -5.39 28.37
C ILE A 41 -47.43 -5.23 27.95
N ALA A 42 -47.85 -4.02 27.57
CA ALA A 42 -49.20 -3.76 27.10
C ALA A 42 -49.47 -4.45 25.75
N ILE A 43 -48.50 -4.50 24.84
CA ILE A 43 -48.58 -5.23 23.57
C ILE A 43 -48.64 -6.74 23.80
N GLU A 44 -47.84 -7.29 24.72
CA GLU A 44 -47.93 -8.70 25.12
C GLU A 44 -49.26 -9.02 25.81
N GLY A 45 -49.80 -8.09 26.59
CA GLY A 45 -51.16 -8.19 27.14
C GLY A 45 -52.23 -8.25 26.05
N PHE A 46 -52.10 -7.44 24.99
CA PHE A 46 -52.98 -7.51 23.83
C PHE A 46 -52.83 -8.85 23.08
N ARG A 47 -51.59 -9.31 22.86
CA ARG A 47 -51.33 -10.62 22.26
C ARG A 47 -51.98 -11.75 23.03
N SER A 48 -51.82 -11.74 24.36
CA SER A 48 -52.42 -12.72 25.25
C SER A 48 -53.94 -12.80 25.08
N SER A 49 -54.61 -11.68 24.78
CA SER A 49 -56.07 -11.65 24.57
C SER A 49 -56.55 -12.46 23.37
N TYR A 50 -55.80 -12.50 22.25
CA TYR A 50 -56.21 -13.23 21.04
C TYR A 50 -55.54 -14.60 20.88
N THR A 51 -54.42 -14.84 21.55
CA THR A 51 -53.72 -16.14 21.56
C THR A 51 -54.12 -17.04 22.73
N HIS A 52 -54.67 -16.44 23.81
CA HIS A 52 -54.99 -17.10 25.08
C HIS A 52 -53.77 -17.68 25.82
N GLU A 53 -52.57 -17.32 25.37
CA GLU A 53 -51.31 -17.65 26.02
C GLU A 53 -50.91 -16.54 27.00
N PRO A 54 -50.40 -16.86 28.19
CA PRO A 54 -49.95 -15.84 29.13
C PRO A 54 -48.78 -15.01 28.53
N PRO A 55 -48.63 -13.72 28.91
CA PRO A 55 -47.45 -12.95 28.56
C PRO A 55 -46.17 -13.66 29.04
N PRO A 56 -45.08 -13.66 28.26
CA PRO A 56 -43.82 -14.24 28.69
C PRO A 56 -43.27 -13.53 29.94
N LEU A 57 -42.49 -14.25 30.75
CA LEU A 57 -41.87 -13.71 31.98
C LEU A 57 -40.85 -12.61 31.62
N PHE A 58 -41.30 -11.36 31.61
CA PHE A 58 -40.45 -10.19 31.40
C PHE A 58 -39.94 -9.64 32.75
N LYS A 59 -38.61 -9.60 32.95
CA LYS A 59 -38.02 -9.06 34.18
C LYS A 59 -38.09 -7.52 34.16
N THR A 60 -39.10 -6.96 34.81
CA THR A 60 -39.28 -5.51 34.95
C THR A 60 -38.15 -4.89 35.77
N GLY A 61 -37.68 -3.70 35.39
CA GLY A 61 -36.68 -2.94 36.18
C GLY A 61 -35.21 -3.15 35.78
N VAL A 62 -34.92 -3.84 34.68
CA VAL A 62 -33.57 -3.87 34.11
C VAL A 62 -33.25 -2.50 33.53
N LYS A 63 -32.25 -1.82 34.11
CA LYS A 63 -31.81 -0.49 33.66
C LYS A 63 -31.04 -0.65 32.33
N GLN A 64 -31.51 0.06 31.32
CA GLN A 64 -30.78 0.23 30.05
C GLN A 64 -29.45 0.96 30.30
N ILE A 65 -28.40 0.68 29.51
CA ILE A 65 -27.08 1.28 29.73
C ILE A 65 -27.20 2.78 29.46
N LEU A 66 -26.94 3.58 30.50
CA LEU A 66 -26.96 5.02 30.47
C LEU A 66 -25.60 5.52 29.95
N LEU A 67 -25.55 6.04 28.73
CA LEU A 67 -24.35 6.66 28.20
C LEU A 67 -24.37 8.14 28.58
N GLU A 68 -23.60 8.48 29.60
CA GLU A 68 -23.41 9.86 30.02
C GLU A 68 -22.67 10.65 28.94
N ARG A 69 -23.26 11.77 28.53
CA ARG A 69 -22.67 12.65 27.54
C ARG A 69 -21.62 13.55 28.20
N THR A 70 -20.51 13.75 27.52
CA THR A 70 -19.40 14.59 28.00
C THR A 70 -19.76 16.07 28.11
N ASP A 71 -20.84 16.51 27.45
CA ASP A 71 -21.38 17.88 27.54
C ASP A 71 -22.36 18.09 28.70
N LYS A 72 -22.57 17.07 29.55
CA LYS A 72 -23.61 17.04 30.60
C LYS A 72 -25.04 17.27 30.07
N GLY A 73 -25.27 17.10 28.77
CA GLY A 73 -26.61 16.99 28.20
C GLY A 73 -27.30 15.70 28.66
N ASN A 74 -28.61 15.59 28.39
CA ASN A 74 -29.40 14.42 28.79
C ASN A 74 -28.71 13.11 28.30
N PRO A 75 -28.44 12.13 29.19
CA PRO A 75 -27.77 10.90 28.83
C PRO A 75 -28.54 10.13 27.75
N VAL A 76 -27.81 9.46 26.87
CA VAL A 76 -28.41 8.64 25.81
C VAL A 76 -28.53 7.22 26.33
N ILE A 77 -29.75 6.68 26.29
CA ILE A 77 -30.06 5.34 26.81
C ILE A 77 -29.91 4.32 25.68
N ASP A 78 -29.15 3.25 25.90
CA ASP A 78 -29.08 2.11 24.99
C ASP A 78 -30.30 1.19 25.18
N ARG A 79 -31.25 1.21 24.23
CA ARG A 79 -32.62 0.72 24.46
C ARG A 79 -32.85 -0.78 24.24
N CYS A 80 -31.78 -1.56 24.11
CA CYS A 80 -31.79 -2.92 23.55
C CYS A 80 -32.73 -3.96 24.22
N ILE A 81 -33.03 -3.89 25.52
CA ILE A 81 -33.68 -5.03 26.22
C ILE A 81 -35.10 -5.35 25.72
N SER A 82 -35.99 -4.38 25.57
CA SER A 82 -37.39 -4.66 25.15
C SER A 82 -37.50 -5.05 23.67
N CYS A 83 -36.65 -4.46 22.80
CA CYS A 83 -36.57 -4.83 21.39
C CYS A 83 -36.04 -6.25 21.19
N HIS A 84 -35.01 -6.66 21.94
CA HIS A 84 -34.43 -7.99 21.81
C HIS A 84 -35.36 -9.12 22.28
N VAL A 85 -36.13 -8.89 23.36
CA VAL A 85 -37.13 -9.85 23.82
C VAL A 85 -38.24 -10.02 22.77
N ALA A 86 -38.69 -8.94 22.11
CA ALA A 86 -39.67 -9.05 21.03
C ALA A 86 -39.18 -9.87 19.82
N LEU A 87 -37.87 -9.88 19.53
CA LEU A 87 -37.26 -10.66 18.44
C LEU A 87 -37.24 -12.18 18.69
N GLU A 88 -37.42 -12.63 19.93
CA GLU A 88 -37.50 -14.07 20.25
C GLU A 88 -38.88 -14.65 19.91
N TYR A 89 -39.90 -13.81 19.73
CA TYR A 89 -41.27 -14.28 19.58
C TYR A 89 -41.83 -14.14 18.14
N PRO A 90 -42.42 -15.20 17.57
CA PRO A 90 -42.87 -15.20 16.18
C PRO A 90 -43.90 -14.14 15.82
N HIS A 91 -44.76 -13.74 16.77
CA HIS A 91 -45.85 -12.79 16.54
C HIS A 91 -45.39 -11.34 16.30
N PHE A 92 -44.11 -11.01 16.50
CA PHE A 92 -43.53 -9.73 16.08
C PHE A 92 -42.92 -9.77 14.67
N SER A 93 -43.00 -10.90 13.97
CA SER A 93 -42.56 -11.03 12.58
C SER A 93 -43.74 -11.03 11.60
N PRO A 94 -43.70 -10.22 10.51
CA PRO A 94 -44.77 -10.19 9.51
C PRO A 94 -44.82 -11.46 8.63
N THR A 95 -43.78 -12.29 8.64
CA THR A 95 -43.68 -13.52 7.84
C THR A 95 -43.22 -14.71 8.68
N LYS A 96 -43.57 -15.94 8.25
CA LYS A 96 -43.07 -17.19 8.83
C LYS A 96 -42.64 -18.17 7.74
N VAL A 97 -41.81 -19.14 8.11
CA VAL A 97 -41.36 -20.19 7.19
C VAL A 97 -42.52 -21.15 6.87
N ALA A 98 -42.66 -21.54 5.59
CA ALA A 98 -43.63 -22.52 5.14
C ALA A 98 -43.12 -23.95 5.39
N TYR A 99 -44.00 -24.80 5.91
CA TYR A 99 -43.72 -26.22 6.15
C TYR A 99 -44.63 -27.10 5.29
N ASP A 100 -44.18 -28.31 4.96
CA ASP A 100 -45.01 -29.36 4.34
C ASP A 100 -45.80 -30.15 5.42
N GLU A 101 -46.62 -31.13 4.98
CA GLU A 101 -47.45 -31.95 5.86
C GLU A 101 -46.63 -32.80 6.84
N GLN A 102 -45.34 -33.04 6.57
CA GLN A 102 -44.41 -33.73 7.48
C GLN A 102 -43.61 -32.78 8.38
N ARG A 103 -43.92 -31.47 8.39
CA ARG A 103 -43.19 -30.41 9.11
C ARG A 103 -41.75 -30.19 8.63
N THR A 104 -41.46 -30.48 7.36
CA THR A 104 -40.19 -30.14 6.71
C THR A 104 -40.28 -28.74 6.08
N ILE A 105 -39.20 -27.96 6.12
CA ILE A 105 -39.17 -26.60 5.54
C ILE A 105 -39.36 -26.68 4.02
N ARG A 106 -40.36 -26.00 3.48
CA ARG A 106 -40.54 -25.86 2.02
C ARG A 106 -39.51 -24.86 1.51
N LEU A 107 -38.68 -25.29 0.57
CA LEU A 107 -37.69 -24.43 -0.09
C LEU A 107 -38.22 -23.92 -1.43
N ASP A 108 -37.81 -22.72 -1.83
CA ASP A 108 -38.04 -22.17 -3.17
C ASP A 108 -37.06 -22.73 -4.22
N SER A 109 -37.17 -22.29 -5.46
CA SER A 109 -36.32 -22.75 -6.57
C SER A 109 -34.82 -22.45 -6.39
N ASN A 110 -34.45 -21.57 -5.46
CA ASN A 110 -33.07 -21.20 -5.14
C ASN A 110 -32.57 -21.93 -3.89
N GLY A 111 -33.35 -22.85 -3.31
CA GLY A 111 -33.01 -23.59 -2.11
C GLY A 111 -33.12 -22.76 -0.83
N MET A 112 -33.95 -21.70 -0.83
CA MET A 112 -34.20 -20.83 0.31
C MET A 112 -35.54 -21.15 0.98
N PRO A 113 -35.70 -21.06 2.31
CA PRO A 113 -36.99 -21.25 2.98
C PRO A 113 -38.08 -20.33 2.42
N MET A 114 -39.18 -20.92 1.95
CA MET A 114 -40.32 -20.16 1.43
C MET A 114 -41.01 -19.43 2.58
N LEU A 115 -41.09 -18.10 2.50
CA LEU A 115 -41.75 -17.27 3.50
C LEU A 115 -43.22 -17.05 3.14
N ILE A 116 -44.12 -17.29 4.09
CA ILE A 116 -45.56 -17.00 3.98
C ILE A 116 -45.96 -15.92 4.99
N PRO A 117 -47.03 -15.13 4.72
CA PRO A 117 -47.54 -14.16 5.69
C PRO A 117 -47.81 -14.81 7.05
N ASN A 118 -47.42 -14.14 8.14
CA ASN A 118 -47.66 -14.64 9.47
C ASN A 118 -49.07 -14.23 9.94
N PRO A 119 -50.01 -15.17 10.11
CA PRO A 119 -51.36 -14.85 10.58
C PRO A 119 -51.39 -14.36 12.03
N ASP A 120 -50.32 -14.57 12.79
CA ASP A 120 -50.20 -14.22 14.21
C ASP A 120 -49.44 -12.91 14.42
N PHE A 121 -49.20 -12.13 13.35
CA PHE A 121 -48.48 -10.87 13.44
C PHE A 121 -49.27 -9.84 14.27
N VAL A 122 -48.71 -9.43 15.41
CA VAL A 122 -49.40 -8.65 16.44
C VAL A 122 -49.87 -7.29 15.92
N TRP A 123 -49.08 -6.63 15.07
CA TRP A 123 -49.45 -5.33 14.51
C TRP A 123 -50.62 -5.44 13.53
N ALA A 124 -50.69 -6.50 12.73
CA ALA A 124 -51.85 -6.76 11.87
C ALA A 124 -53.11 -7.10 12.68
N LYS A 125 -52.98 -7.78 13.83
CA LYS A 125 -54.10 -8.06 14.75
C LYS A 125 -54.60 -6.80 15.46
N ILE A 126 -53.69 -5.91 15.85
CA ILE A 126 -54.03 -4.60 16.39
C ILE A 126 -54.81 -3.79 15.34
N ASP A 127 -54.32 -3.74 14.10
CA ASP A 127 -54.98 -3.00 13.02
C ASP A 127 -56.36 -3.57 12.66
N ALA A 128 -56.50 -4.90 12.61
CA ALA A 128 -57.79 -5.55 12.40
C ALA A 128 -58.77 -5.23 13.55
N LYS A 129 -58.31 -5.27 14.81
CA LYS A 129 -59.14 -4.97 15.97
C LYS A 129 -59.58 -3.51 16.02
N ILE A 130 -58.69 -2.58 15.66
CA ILE A 130 -59.03 -1.16 15.50
C ILE A 130 -60.11 -1.02 14.41
N SER A 131 -59.92 -1.67 13.25
CA SER A 131 -60.89 -1.61 12.15
C SER A 131 -62.26 -2.19 12.53
N ASP A 132 -62.32 -3.23 13.36
CA ASP A 132 -63.57 -3.80 13.87
C ASP A 132 -64.28 -2.85 14.84
N LEU A 133 -63.53 -2.24 15.77
CA LEU A 133 -64.06 -1.29 16.75
C LEU A 133 -64.53 0.02 16.10
N GLU A 134 -63.89 0.42 14.99
CA GLU A 134 -64.21 1.63 14.22
C GLU A 134 -65.17 1.36 13.05
N ASN A 135 -65.66 0.12 12.87
CA ASN A 135 -66.50 -0.25 11.75
C ASN A 135 -67.81 0.55 11.76
N PRO A 136 -68.07 1.38 10.73
CA PRO A 136 -69.26 2.24 10.68
C PRO A 136 -70.57 1.43 10.72
N LYS A 137 -70.61 0.24 10.10
CA LYS A 137 -71.82 -0.60 10.05
C LYS A 137 -72.16 -1.24 11.41
N VAL A 138 -71.14 -1.56 12.21
CA VAL A 138 -71.32 -2.11 13.56
C VAL A 138 -71.78 -1.01 14.51
N ASN A 139 -71.21 0.19 14.38
CA ASN A 139 -71.61 1.36 15.16
C ASN A 139 -73.02 1.87 14.74
N GLU A 140 -73.39 1.79 13.45
CA GLU A 140 -74.76 2.07 12.96
C GLU A 140 -75.80 1.05 13.48
N GLN A 141 -75.48 -0.25 13.48
CA GLN A 141 -76.39 -1.28 14.04
C GLN A 141 -76.58 -1.16 15.56
N LEU A 142 -75.56 -0.67 16.28
CA LEU A 142 -75.64 -0.44 17.72
C LEU A 142 -76.42 0.84 18.08
N LEU A 143 -76.58 1.78 17.14
CA LEU A 143 -77.33 3.05 17.30
C LEU A 143 -78.86 2.88 17.22
N GLU A 144 -79.40 1.68 16.94
CA GLU A 144 -80.84 1.45 16.85
C GLU A 144 -81.57 1.49 18.22
N THR A 145 -80.84 1.51 19.34
CA THR A 145 -81.40 1.68 20.70
C THR A 145 -80.48 2.55 21.58
N GLU A 146 -81.03 3.59 22.24
CA GLU A 146 -80.29 4.53 23.11
C GLU A 146 -79.53 3.84 24.28
N SER A 147 -79.87 2.59 24.61
CA SER A 147 -79.21 1.79 25.65
C SER A 147 -77.75 1.41 25.35
N ASN A 148 -77.27 1.59 24.12
CA ASN A 148 -75.93 1.15 23.70
C ASN A 148 -74.87 2.28 23.60
N LEU A 149 -75.21 3.54 23.90
CA LEU A 149 -74.24 4.66 23.91
C LEU A 149 -72.97 4.36 24.74
N PRO A 150 -73.05 3.81 25.97
CA PRO A 150 -71.86 3.48 26.75
C PRO A 150 -70.98 2.41 26.11
N LEU A 151 -71.54 1.57 25.24
CA LEU A 151 -70.79 0.53 24.51
C LEU A 151 -70.00 1.14 23.36
N ILE A 152 -70.56 2.11 22.64
CA ILE A 152 -69.89 2.84 21.56
C ILE A 152 -68.73 3.68 22.13
N GLU A 153 -68.94 4.38 23.25
CA GLU A 153 -67.88 5.12 23.94
C GLU A 153 -66.72 4.19 24.38
N ARG A 154 -67.05 2.99 24.86
CA ARG A 154 -66.04 1.97 25.19
C ARG A 154 -65.28 1.48 23.95
N ASN A 155 -65.96 1.28 22.82
CA ASN A 155 -65.31 0.85 21.57
C ASN A 155 -64.33 1.92 21.06
N VAL A 156 -64.72 3.20 21.08
CA VAL A 156 -63.85 4.32 20.68
C VAL A 156 -62.67 4.48 21.64
N ALA A 157 -62.91 4.36 22.96
CA ALA A 157 -61.84 4.42 23.95
C ALA A 157 -60.81 3.30 23.77
N GLU A 158 -61.26 2.07 23.50
CA GLU A 158 -60.37 0.93 23.27
C GLU A 158 -59.64 1.05 21.92
N ALA A 159 -60.28 1.53 20.86
CA ALA A 159 -59.61 1.79 19.58
C ALA A 159 -58.48 2.82 19.72
N ASN A 160 -58.72 3.91 20.47
CA ASN A 160 -57.70 4.92 20.75
C ASN A 160 -56.55 4.37 21.60
N ARG A 161 -56.86 3.52 22.59
CA ARG A 161 -55.85 2.83 23.40
C ARG A 161 -54.96 1.93 22.54
N LEU A 162 -55.53 1.17 21.61
CA LEU A 162 -54.78 0.31 20.68
C LEU A 162 -53.94 1.12 19.69
N LYS A 163 -54.42 2.28 19.22
CA LYS A 163 -53.63 3.22 18.39
C LYS A 163 -52.45 3.78 19.17
N ALA A 164 -52.61 4.09 20.45
CA ALA A 164 -51.54 4.58 21.30
C ALA A 164 -50.40 3.56 21.48
N LEU A 165 -50.68 2.25 21.45
CA LEU A 165 -49.62 1.21 21.51
C LEU A 165 -48.67 1.24 20.30
N LYS A 166 -49.05 1.87 19.20
CA LYS A 166 -48.21 1.99 17.98
C LYS A 166 -47.20 3.13 18.08
N VAL A 167 -47.29 4.00 19.10
CA VAL A 167 -46.49 5.22 19.18
C VAL A 167 -46.06 5.52 20.63
N ALA A 168 -44.77 5.75 20.86
CA ALA A 168 -44.23 6.09 22.17
C ALA A 168 -43.83 7.57 22.22
N HIS A 169 -44.37 8.31 23.19
CA HIS A 169 -44.04 9.72 23.41
C HIS A 169 -43.01 9.85 24.53
N VAL A 170 -41.87 10.45 24.20
CA VAL A 170 -40.74 10.60 25.12
C VAL A 170 -40.12 11.98 24.97
N GLY A 171 -40.31 12.81 25.98
CA GLY A 171 -39.99 14.24 25.90
C GLY A 171 -40.78 14.91 24.77
N GLU A 172 -40.10 15.68 23.91
CA GLU A 172 -40.68 16.31 22.72
C GLU A 172 -40.72 15.40 21.49
N HIS A 173 -40.28 14.15 21.62
CA HIS A 173 -40.12 13.22 20.50
C HIS A 173 -41.18 12.12 20.52
N THR A 174 -41.66 11.78 19.33
CA THR A 174 -42.68 10.76 19.09
C THR A 174 -42.05 9.64 18.25
N TYR A 175 -42.08 8.42 18.76
CA TYR A 175 -41.42 7.25 18.16
C TYR A 175 -42.45 6.23 17.68
N ASP A 176 -42.25 5.69 16.48
CA ASP A 176 -43.12 4.65 15.89
C ASP A 176 -42.75 3.27 16.45
N VAL A 177 -43.54 2.77 17.40
CA VAL A 177 -43.29 1.50 18.11
C VAL A 177 -43.43 0.30 17.17
N THR A 178 -44.22 0.43 16.09
CA THR A 178 -44.39 -0.64 15.11
C THR A 178 -43.11 -0.98 14.36
N LYS A 179 -42.20 0.00 14.22
CA LYS A 179 -40.86 -0.19 13.65
C LYS A 179 -39.84 -0.64 14.68
N VAL A 180 -40.01 -0.18 15.92
CA VAL A 180 -39.11 -0.48 17.06
C VAL A 180 -39.25 -1.95 17.50
N LEU A 181 -40.45 -2.52 17.43
CA LEU A 181 -40.75 -3.91 17.78
C LEU A 181 -41.21 -4.70 16.54
N ALA A 182 -40.44 -4.62 15.44
CA ALA A 182 -40.62 -5.44 14.25
C ALA A 182 -39.39 -6.32 14.06
N MET A 183 -39.61 -7.63 13.97
CA MET A 183 -38.55 -8.57 13.57
C MET A 183 -38.27 -8.43 12.07
N HIS A 184 -36.99 -8.33 11.71
CA HIS A 184 -36.59 -8.31 10.30
C HIS A 184 -37.08 -9.60 9.60
N PRO A 185 -37.55 -9.56 8.34
CA PRO A 185 -37.80 -10.78 7.58
C PRO A 185 -36.52 -11.62 7.51
N LEU A 186 -36.63 -12.95 7.67
CA LEU A 186 -35.50 -13.88 7.57
C LEU A 186 -34.83 -13.70 6.18
N ILE A 187 -33.54 -13.34 6.14
CA ILE A 187 -32.81 -13.04 4.90
C ILE A 187 -31.81 -14.18 4.63
N GLY A 188 -32.26 -15.42 4.42
CA GLY A 188 -31.24 -16.46 4.31
C GLY A 188 -31.67 -17.91 4.48
N LYS A 189 -30.64 -18.76 4.57
CA LYS A 189 -30.69 -20.15 5.05
C LYS A 189 -30.65 -20.26 6.58
N GLU A 190 -30.86 -19.16 7.29
CA GLU A 190 -30.78 -19.11 8.74
C GLU A 190 -32.00 -19.77 9.37
N THR A 191 -31.79 -20.79 10.21
CA THR A 191 -32.73 -21.08 11.29
C THR A 191 -32.67 -19.94 12.31
N ARG A 192 -33.74 -19.75 13.10
CA ARG A 192 -33.80 -18.69 14.11
C ARG A 192 -32.54 -18.75 15.00
N PRO A 193 -31.67 -17.71 15.01
CA PRO A 193 -30.38 -17.78 15.71
C PRO A 193 -30.51 -18.12 17.21
N PHE A 194 -31.64 -17.75 17.82
CA PHE A 194 -31.92 -17.87 19.26
C PHE A 194 -32.74 -19.12 19.63
N GLU A 195 -33.09 -19.97 18.67
CA GLU A 195 -33.83 -21.21 18.93
C GLU A 195 -32.96 -22.27 19.65
N PHE A 196 -31.64 -22.11 19.61
CA PHE A 196 -30.65 -22.97 20.28
C PHE A 196 -29.70 -22.22 21.23
N HIS A 197 -29.84 -20.89 21.36
CA HIS A 197 -28.97 -20.04 22.20
C HIS A 197 -29.79 -18.96 22.92
N PRO A 198 -30.12 -19.14 24.21
CA PRO A 198 -30.89 -18.15 24.99
C PRO A 198 -30.13 -16.82 25.10
N LEU A 199 -30.79 -15.69 24.83
CA LEU A 199 -30.18 -14.36 24.90
C LEU A 199 -29.61 -14.00 26.29
N GLY A 200 -30.10 -14.65 27.35
CA GLY A 200 -29.59 -14.52 28.71
C GLY A 200 -28.20 -15.14 28.93
N GLU A 201 -27.75 -16.03 28.04
CA GLU A 201 -26.51 -16.80 28.20
C GLU A 201 -25.36 -16.30 27.29
N TYR A 202 -25.64 -15.69 26.14
CA TYR A 202 -24.64 -15.47 25.06
C TYR A 202 -24.47 -14.02 24.56
N GLY A 203 -24.82 -13.01 25.36
CA GLY A 203 -24.78 -11.57 25.00
C GLY A 203 -23.92 -11.15 23.79
N CYS A 204 -24.53 -10.44 22.83
CA CYS A 204 -23.96 -9.71 21.66
C CYS A 204 -22.75 -10.27 20.88
N THR A 205 -22.33 -11.51 21.10
CA THR A 205 -21.11 -12.09 20.48
C THR A 205 -21.37 -12.64 19.09
N SER A 206 -22.55 -13.21 18.88
CA SER A 206 -22.88 -13.93 17.64
C SER A 206 -23.17 -13.01 16.45
N CYS A 207 -23.55 -11.75 16.69
CA CYS A 207 -24.08 -10.86 15.65
C CYS A 207 -23.08 -9.81 15.12
N HIS A 208 -21.83 -9.78 15.61
CA HIS A 208 -20.79 -8.82 15.22
C HIS A 208 -19.45 -9.48 14.83
N SER A 209 -19.50 -10.59 14.09
CA SER A 209 -18.29 -11.26 13.56
C SER A 209 -17.22 -11.58 14.63
N GLY A 210 -17.63 -11.89 15.88
CA GLY A 210 -16.72 -12.33 16.95
C GLY A 210 -16.27 -11.27 17.97
N ASN A 211 -16.82 -10.05 17.98
CA ASN A 211 -16.36 -8.96 18.86
C ASN A 211 -16.90 -8.95 20.33
N GLY A 212 -17.15 -10.12 20.94
CA GLY A 212 -17.03 -10.34 22.40
C GLY A 212 -17.80 -9.47 23.41
N ARG A 213 -19.07 -9.76 23.78
CA ARG A 213 -19.65 -9.38 25.10
C ARG A 213 -20.54 -10.46 25.72
N GLY A 214 -19.96 -11.62 26.04
CA GLY A 214 -20.63 -12.58 26.91
C GLY A 214 -20.92 -11.96 28.29
N LEU A 215 -22.09 -12.23 28.86
CA LEU A 215 -22.50 -11.65 30.16
C LEU A 215 -21.78 -12.29 31.36
N THR A 216 -21.05 -13.40 31.15
CA THR A 216 -20.22 -14.09 32.15
C THR A 216 -18.93 -14.67 31.54
N THR A 217 -17.91 -14.91 32.36
CA THR A 217 -16.60 -15.47 31.94
C THR A 217 -16.73 -16.84 31.29
N LEU A 218 -17.57 -17.73 31.82
CA LEU A 218 -17.83 -19.06 31.28
C LEU A 218 -18.55 -18.99 29.92
N SER A 219 -19.49 -18.06 29.78
CA SER A 219 -20.26 -17.86 28.56
C SER A 219 -19.46 -17.26 27.40
N ALA A 220 -18.45 -16.43 27.69
CA ALA A 220 -17.61 -15.80 26.67
C ALA A 220 -16.54 -16.76 26.09
N HIS A 221 -16.21 -17.85 26.81
CA HIS A 221 -15.09 -18.73 26.48
C HIS A 221 -15.45 -20.22 26.33
N GLY A 222 -16.68 -20.63 26.70
CA GLY A 222 -17.06 -22.05 26.76
C GLY A 222 -16.49 -22.79 27.99
N PRO A 223 -16.88 -24.05 28.22
CA PRO A 223 -16.40 -24.83 29.36
C PRO A 223 -14.92 -25.21 29.18
N VAL A 224 -14.11 -24.91 30.20
CA VAL A 224 -12.70 -25.31 30.31
C VAL A 224 -12.66 -26.62 31.09
N PHE A 225 -12.26 -27.72 30.42
CA PHE A 225 -12.45 -29.09 30.93
C PHE A 225 -11.46 -29.52 32.02
N ASP A 226 -10.39 -28.76 32.25
CA ASP A 226 -9.30 -29.07 33.19
C ASP A 226 -9.13 -28.04 34.32
N GLY A 227 -9.95 -26.99 34.35
CA GLY A 227 -9.94 -25.99 35.42
C GLY A 227 -8.77 -24.99 35.36
N GLU A 228 -7.90 -25.07 34.35
CA GLU A 228 -6.84 -24.09 34.11
C GLU A 228 -7.20 -23.20 32.91
N TYR A 229 -7.41 -21.91 33.16
CA TYR A 229 -7.45 -20.93 32.08
C TYR A 229 -6.05 -20.84 31.48
N GLU A 230 -5.92 -21.02 30.16
CA GLU A 230 -4.66 -20.72 29.47
C GLU A 230 -4.23 -19.29 29.86
N LYS A 231 -2.96 -19.14 30.25
CA LYS A 231 -2.37 -17.82 30.48
C LYS A 231 -2.67 -16.96 29.27
N GLU A 232 -3.19 -15.76 29.55
CA GLU A 232 -3.49 -14.71 28.58
C GLU A 232 -2.50 -14.76 27.41
N PHE A 233 -2.96 -15.13 26.22
CA PHE A 233 -2.17 -14.90 25.01
C PHE A 233 -2.21 -13.39 24.76
N THR A 234 -1.42 -12.64 25.54
CA THR A 234 -0.94 -11.34 25.14
C THR A 234 -0.12 -11.63 23.90
N GLY A 235 -0.75 -11.55 22.72
CA GLY A 235 -0.02 -11.46 21.47
C GLY A 235 1.13 -10.48 21.70
N LYS A 236 2.31 -10.79 21.15
CA LYS A 236 3.55 -10.05 21.42
C LYS A 236 3.26 -8.53 21.41
N THR A 237 3.61 -7.84 22.49
CA THR A 237 3.33 -6.42 22.66
C THR A 237 3.99 -5.65 21.52
N PRO A 238 3.26 -4.81 20.78
CA PRO A 238 3.87 -4.04 19.71
C PRO A 238 5.02 -3.20 20.28
N GLN A 239 6.19 -3.34 19.67
CA GLN A 239 7.37 -2.59 20.07
C GLN A 239 7.39 -1.29 19.31
N PHE A 240 6.99 -0.20 19.98
CA PHE A 240 7.32 1.13 19.52
C PHE A 240 8.83 1.30 19.60
N THR A 241 9.41 1.99 18.62
CA THR A 241 10.83 2.36 18.67
C THR A 241 11.12 3.14 19.94
N GLU A 242 10.24 4.07 20.33
CA GLU A 242 10.37 4.89 21.54
C GLU A 242 9.02 5.28 22.14
N ILE A 243 8.95 5.34 23.48
CA ILE A 243 7.74 5.69 24.25
C ILE A 243 8.08 6.83 25.21
N ASP A 244 7.26 7.88 25.22
CA ASP A 244 7.32 8.99 26.17
C ASP A 244 5.93 9.23 26.76
N PRO A 245 5.56 8.54 27.86
CA PRO A 245 4.21 8.59 28.39
C PRO A 245 3.73 10.00 28.76
N ASP A 246 4.61 10.96 29.02
CA ASP A 246 4.22 12.32 29.40
C ASP A 246 3.90 13.19 28.17
N ASN A 247 4.57 12.93 27.04
CA ASN A 247 4.44 13.68 25.79
C ASN A 247 3.68 12.95 24.69
N ASP A 248 3.49 11.65 24.79
CA ASP A 248 2.80 10.85 23.80
C ASP A 248 1.29 11.18 23.77
N PRO A 249 0.67 11.12 22.58
CA PRO A 249 -0.75 11.44 22.42
C PRO A 249 -1.63 10.56 23.28
N ARG A 250 -2.83 11.06 23.64
CA ARG A 250 -3.79 10.29 24.46
C ARG A 250 -4.12 8.93 23.82
N PHE A 251 -4.12 8.87 22.49
CA PHE A 251 -4.31 7.66 21.71
C PHE A 251 -3.32 6.55 22.10
N SER A 252 -2.03 6.83 22.27
CA SER A 252 -1.03 5.81 22.61
C SER A 252 -1.31 5.15 23.96
N LYS A 253 -1.70 5.93 24.97
CA LYS A 253 -1.99 5.43 26.33
C LYS A 253 -3.14 4.43 26.36
N ILE A 254 -4.11 4.60 25.46
CA ILE A 254 -5.26 3.69 25.32
C ILE A 254 -4.87 2.44 24.55
N PHE A 255 -3.98 2.58 23.56
CA PHE A 255 -3.67 1.53 22.59
C PHE A 255 -2.31 0.84 22.80
N ASN A 256 -1.54 1.09 23.85
CA ASN A 256 -0.20 0.47 24.01
C ASN A 256 -0.20 -0.94 24.62
N GLY A 257 -1.32 -1.42 25.17
CA GLY A 257 -1.47 -2.82 25.63
C GLY A 257 -2.58 -3.55 24.92
N LYS A 258 -2.29 -4.67 24.22
CA LYS A 258 -3.32 -5.55 23.67
C LYS A 258 -4.18 -6.00 24.86
N PRO A 259 -5.49 -5.75 24.85
CA PRO A 259 -6.32 -6.01 26.01
C PRO A 259 -6.67 -7.49 25.99
N GLY A 260 -5.76 -8.35 26.46
CA GLY A 260 -6.14 -9.71 26.81
C GLY A 260 -7.06 -9.62 28.03
N HIS A 261 -8.30 -10.04 27.84
CA HIS A 261 -9.38 -10.06 28.84
C HIS A 261 -9.83 -8.71 29.44
N SER A 262 -9.00 -7.68 29.53
CA SER A 262 -9.37 -6.39 30.13
C SER A 262 -10.44 -5.63 29.34
N ILE A 263 -10.53 -5.81 28.02
CA ILE A 263 -11.68 -5.32 27.23
C ILE A 263 -12.95 -6.17 27.46
N LEU A 264 -12.80 -7.47 27.74
CA LEU A 264 -13.92 -8.33 28.15
C LEU A 264 -14.44 -7.95 29.56
N TYR A 265 -13.59 -7.32 30.39
CA TYR A 265 -13.93 -6.80 31.72
C TYR A 265 -14.00 -5.26 31.81
N GLN A 266 -14.03 -4.54 30.69
CA GLN A 266 -14.05 -3.07 30.71
C GLN A 266 -15.42 -2.54 31.15
N THR A 267 -15.49 -2.10 32.41
CA THR A 267 -16.63 -1.33 32.96
C THR A 267 -16.58 0.16 32.56
N THR A 268 -15.55 0.59 31.82
CA THR A 268 -15.38 1.97 31.33
C THR A 268 -15.35 2.01 29.80
N PRO A 269 -16.15 2.89 29.15
CA PRO A 269 -16.17 3.00 27.70
C PRO A 269 -14.87 3.58 27.16
N ILE A 270 -14.29 2.95 26.12
CA ILE A 270 -13.36 3.61 25.23
C ILE A 270 -14.16 4.67 24.46
N TYR A 271 -13.98 5.94 24.82
CA TYR A 271 -14.66 7.07 24.16
C TYR A 271 -14.18 7.24 22.72
N ILE A 272 -14.88 6.60 21.77
CA ILE A 272 -15.00 7.07 20.39
C ILE A 272 -16.41 7.66 20.25
N GLY A 273 -16.64 8.76 20.99
CA GLY A 273 -17.98 9.30 21.27
C GLY A 273 -18.77 9.79 20.06
N ALA A 274 -18.15 10.00 18.90
CA ALA A 274 -18.82 10.44 17.68
C ALA A 274 -19.21 9.29 16.73
N LEU A 275 -18.51 8.15 16.75
CA LEU A 275 -18.81 7.06 15.79
C LEU A 275 -20.04 6.23 16.17
N ILE A 276 -20.36 6.12 17.46
CA ILE A 276 -21.54 5.35 17.92
C ILE A 276 -22.84 6.15 17.72
N GLN A 277 -22.76 7.48 17.69
CA GLN A 277 -23.93 8.35 17.59
C GLN A 277 -24.59 8.32 16.19
N ALA A 278 -23.93 7.78 15.17
CA ALA A 278 -24.40 7.86 13.79
C ALA A 278 -25.24 6.65 13.29
N LYS A 279 -25.18 5.47 13.94
CA LYS A 279 -25.75 4.24 13.31
C LYS A 279 -27.22 3.93 13.65
N CYS A 280 -27.78 4.39 14.77
CA CYS A 280 -29.17 4.06 15.13
C CYS A 280 -30.19 5.18 14.85
N MET A 281 -29.79 6.46 14.91
CA MET A 281 -30.74 7.59 14.80
C MET A 281 -30.95 8.11 13.37
N GLN A 282 -30.12 7.72 12.40
CA GLN A 282 -30.24 8.23 11.02
C GLN A 282 -31.34 7.57 10.18
N CYS A 283 -31.87 6.42 10.60
CA CYS A 283 -32.91 5.69 9.85
C CYS A 283 -34.35 6.09 10.23
N HIS A 284 -34.55 6.99 11.22
CA HIS A 284 -35.86 7.21 11.84
C HIS A 284 -36.35 8.67 11.89
N GLN A 285 -35.78 9.59 11.10
CA GLN A 285 -36.31 10.95 10.96
C GLN A 285 -37.04 11.15 9.63
N SER A 286 -38.17 11.87 9.64
CA SER A 286 -38.88 12.23 8.41
C SER A 286 -38.11 13.31 7.64
N SER A 287 -38.19 13.26 6.31
CA SER A 287 -37.40 14.10 5.39
C SER A 287 -37.60 15.62 5.58
N ALA A 288 -38.73 16.04 6.17
CA ALA A 288 -39.06 17.45 6.39
C ALA A 288 -38.27 18.10 7.55
N GLN A 289 -37.94 17.35 8.61
CA GLN A 289 -37.21 17.88 9.77
C GLN A 289 -35.71 18.10 9.53
N LYS A 290 -35.16 17.55 8.43
CA LYS A 290 -33.76 17.76 8.04
C LYS A 290 -33.48 19.14 7.43
N LEU A 291 -34.52 19.86 6.97
CA LEU A 291 -34.37 21.13 6.25
C LEU A 291 -34.44 22.37 7.16
N GLU A 292 -35.16 22.31 8.28
CA GLU A 292 -35.31 23.47 9.18
C GLU A 292 -34.08 23.71 10.07
N GLY A 293 -33.39 22.64 10.49
CA GLY A 293 -32.19 22.76 11.34
C GLY A 293 -30.97 23.39 10.65
N LEU A 294 -30.89 23.35 9.32
CA LEU A 294 -29.77 23.94 8.56
C LEU A 294 -29.94 25.45 8.37
N SER A 295 -31.18 25.93 8.25
CA SER A 295 -31.54 27.35 8.14
C SER A 295 -31.18 28.14 9.41
N ASP A 296 -31.42 27.56 10.58
CA ASP A 296 -31.21 28.24 11.86
C ASP A 296 -29.74 28.31 12.29
N VAL A 297 -28.90 27.40 11.78
CA VAL A 297 -27.45 27.45 11.96
C VAL A 297 -26.83 28.51 11.05
N LEU A 298 -27.29 28.62 9.80
CA LEU A 298 -26.82 29.63 8.85
C LEU A 298 -27.21 31.06 9.28
N LYS A 299 -28.39 31.25 9.88
CA LYS A 299 -28.83 32.55 10.42
C LYS A 299 -28.06 33.02 11.65
N LYS A 300 -27.47 32.11 12.44
CA LYS A 300 -26.68 32.45 13.64
C LYS A 300 -25.22 32.77 13.35
N MET A 301 -24.69 32.36 12.19
CA MET A 301 -23.30 32.62 11.79
C MET A 301 -23.07 34.03 11.25
N ASP A 302 -24.11 34.71 10.74
CA ASP A 302 -23.98 35.98 10.02
C ASP A 302 -23.81 37.21 10.95
N SER A 303 -24.16 37.09 12.24
CA SER A 303 -24.23 38.24 13.16
C SER A 303 -22.99 38.49 14.03
N SER A 304 -21.92 37.68 13.93
CA SER A 304 -20.85 37.66 14.95
C SER A 304 -19.44 38.03 14.46
N PHE A 305 -19.26 38.50 13.23
CA PHE A 305 -17.94 38.84 12.69
C PHE A 305 -17.77 40.34 12.41
N GLN A 306 -17.32 41.09 13.43
CA GLN A 306 -16.76 42.44 13.25
C GLN A 306 -15.49 42.63 14.10
N SER A 307 -14.39 41.95 13.74
CA SER A 307 -12.98 42.36 14.01
C SER A 307 -11.96 41.24 13.70
N PRO A 308 -10.97 41.46 12.81
CA PRO A 308 -9.97 40.44 12.45
C PRO A 308 -9.01 40.01 13.57
N ALA A 309 -8.66 40.90 14.51
CA ALA A 309 -7.60 40.64 15.50
C ALA A 309 -8.08 39.81 16.71
N ALA A 310 -9.37 39.87 17.05
CA ALA A 310 -9.97 39.02 18.09
C ALA A 310 -10.24 37.58 17.59
N THR A 311 -10.38 37.42 16.28
CA THR A 311 -10.80 36.17 15.63
C THR A 311 -9.73 35.07 15.76
N GLN A 312 -8.44 35.40 15.62
CA GLN A 312 -7.37 34.37 15.68
C GLN A 312 -7.09 33.86 17.10
N LYS A 313 -7.32 34.69 18.13
CA LYS A 313 -7.12 34.34 19.55
C LYS A 313 -8.29 33.54 20.14
N VAL A 314 -9.49 33.73 19.58
CA VAL A 314 -10.70 32.97 19.95
C VAL A 314 -10.78 31.65 19.18
N LEU A 315 -10.39 31.61 17.91
CA LEU A 315 -10.32 30.36 17.13
C LEU A 315 -9.29 29.36 17.67
N SER A 316 -8.15 29.82 18.19
CA SER A 316 -7.14 28.94 18.78
C SER A 316 -7.55 28.37 20.14
N ALA A 317 -8.47 29.03 20.85
CA ALA A 317 -8.97 28.63 22.17
C ALA A 317 -10.20 27.69 22.12
N LEU A 318 -10.81 27.50 20.94
CA LEU A 318 -12.02 26.69 20.73
C LEU A 318 -11.78 25.60 19.66
N THR A 319 -10.75 24.77 19.81
CA THR A 319 -10.64 23.57 18.99
C THR A 319 -11.68 22.55 19.43
N SER A 320 -12.72 22.35 18.62
CA SER A 320 -13.70 21.30 18.90
C SER A 320 -13.08 19.91 18.62
N ASN A 321 -13.64 18.85 19.21
CA ASN A 321 -13.22 17.48 18.90
C ASN A 321 -13.38 17.15 17.40
N VAL A 322 -14.31 17.82 16.71
CA VAL A 322 -14.52 17.68 15.26
C VAL A 322 -13.37 18.30 14.48
N ASP A 323 -12.86 19.46 14.90
CA ASP A 323 -11.73 20.13 14.23
C ASP A 323 -10.41 19.36 14.42
N LEU A 324 -10.26 18.67 15.55
CA LEU A 324 -9.12 17.78 15.80
C LEU A 324 -9.22 16.51 14.93
N LEU A 325 -10.37 15.83 14.94
CA LEU A 325 -10.58 14.64 14.12
C LEU A 325 -10.44 14.93 12.61
N THR A 326 -10.96 16.07 12.14
CA THR A 326 -10.83 16.48 10.73
C THR A 326 -9.36 16.70 10.36
N ARG A 327 -8.58 17.34 11.24
CA ARG A 327 -7.14 17.53 11.02
C ARG A 327 -6.38 16.21 11.00
N ASN A 328 -6.63 15.33 11.97
CA ASN A 328 -5.98 14.01 12.03
C ASN A 328 -6.37 13.15 10.82
N TYR A 329 -7.62 13.21 10.38
CA TYR A 329 -8.08 12.52 9.17
C TYR A 329 -7.32 13.02 7.92
N GLN A 330 -7.20 14.33 7.73
CA GLN A 330 -6.47 14.93 6.59
C GLN A 330 -4.98 14.57 6.63
N ARG A 331 -4.35 14.64 7.81
CA ARG A 331 -2.96 14.21 7.98
C ARG A 331 -2.78 12.72 7.74
N GLY A 332 -3.72 11.89 8.19
CA GLY A 332 -3.72 10.45 7.95
C GLY A 332 -3.86 10.12 6.47
N GLU A 333 -4.69 10.84 5.73
CA GLU A 333 -4.80 10.73 4.27
C GLU A 333 -3.48 11.08 3.57
N GLN A 334 -2.82 12.17 4.01
CA GLN A 334 -1.51 12.54 3.49
C GLN A 334 -0.43 11.50 3.84
N LEU A 335 -0.40 11.02 5.08
CA LEU A 335 0.50 9.94 5.50
C LEU A 335 0.28 8.67 4.68
N PHE A 336 -0.96 8.33 4.34
CA PHE A 336 -1.27 7.18 3.48
C PHE A 336 -0.62 7.29 2.09
N ILE A 337 -0.50 8.51 1.55
CA ILE A 337 0.23 8.77 0.30
C ILE A 337 1.75 8.74 0.55
N ASN A 338 2.21 9.52 1.52
CA ASN A 338 3.63 9.76 1.81
C ASN A 338 4.36 8.48 2.27
N GLN A 339 3.65 7.55 2.89
CA GLN A 339 4.13 6.22 3.31
C GLN A 339 3.89 5.14 2.25
N ALA A 340 3.57 5.53 1.00
CA ALA A 340 3.33 4.65 -0.14
C ALA A 340 2.22 3.58 0.05
N CYS A 341 1.34 3.72 1.06
CA CYS A 341 0.31 2.73 1.34
C CYS A 341 -0.64 2.56 0.13
N TYR A 342 -0.87 3.63 -0.64
CA TYR A 342 -1.70 3.64 -1.84
C TYR A 342 -1.23 2.71 -2.97
N ALA A 343 0.06 2.40 -3.03
CA ALA A 343 0.62 1.55 -4.08
C ALA A 343 0.31 0.07 -3.84
N CYS A 344 0.21 -0.34 -2.57
CA CYS A 344 -0.17 -1.70 -2.18
C CYS A 344 -1.67 -1.86 -1.94
N HIS A 345 -2.32 -0.88 -1.30
CA HIS A 345 -3.69 -0.99 -0.82
C HIS A 345 -4.70 -0.20 -1.66
N ARG A 346 -5.81 -0.86 -1.98
CA ARG A 346 -6.97 -0.26 -2.66
C ARG A 346 -7.90 0.42 -1.66
N ILE A 347 -8.31 1.64 -2.00
CA ILE A 347 -9.44 2.36 -1.42
C ILE A 347 -10.30 2.83 -2.58
N ALA A 348 -11.52 2.30 -2.67
CA ALA A 348 -12.48 2.58 -3.74
C ALA A 348 -12.60 4.08 -4.06
N GLY A 349 -12.39 4.45 -5.32
CA GLY A 349 -12.48 5.84 -5.79
C GLY A 349 -11.25 6.72 -5.45
N PHE A 350 -10.29 6.20 -4.70
CA PHE A 350 -9.05 6.88 -4.33
C PHE A 350 -7.82 6.16 -4.91
N THR A 351 -7.56 4.92 -4.50
CA THR A 351 -6.31 4.18 -4.82
C THR A 351 -6.58 2.79 -5.37
N ARG A 352 -5.67 2.29 -6.21
CA ARG A 352 -5.86 1.05 -7.00
C ARG A 352 -4.94 -0.12 -6.58
N GLY A 353 -4.15 0.03 -5.52
CA GLY A 353 -3.19 -0.99 -5.10
C GLY A 353 -3.82 -2.37 -4.92
N GLY A 354 -3.21 -3.42 -5.45
CA GLY A 354 -3.77 -4.79 -5.46
C GLY A 354 -2.94 -5.83 -4.71
N ILE A 355 -1.89 -5.41 -4.01
CA ILE A 355 -0.97 -6.30 -3.31
C ILE A 355 -1.45 -6.56 -1.89
N GLY A 356 -1.85 -5.49 -1.19
CA GLY A 356 -2.41 -5.55 0.16
C GLY A 356 -3.93 -5.74 0.15
N PRO A 357 -4.53 -6.05 1.31
CA PRO A 357 -5.99 -6.10 1.44
C PRO A 357 -6.64 -4.77 1.06
N GLU A 358 -7.87 -4.84 0.53
CA GLU A 358 -8.67 -3.67 0.22
C GLU A 358 -9.13 -2.98 1.52
N LEU A 359 -8.87 -1.68 1.63
CA LEU A 359 -9.10 -0.87 2.83
C LEU A 359 -10.35 -0.01 2.76
N THR A 360 -11.13 -0.09 1.68
CA THR A 360 -12.41 0.64 1.49
C THR A 360 -13.34 0.56 2.69
N GLN A 361 -13.33 -0.58 3.40
CA GLN A 361 -14.17 -0.85 4.56
C GLN A 361 -13.36 -1.12 5.84
N ALA A 362 -12.10 -0.70 5.88
CA ALA A 362 -11.21 -0.94 7.03
C ALA A 362 -11.80 -0.47 8.37
N GLY A 363 -12.53 0.65 8.38
CA GLY A 363 -13.21 1.20 9.55
C GLY A 363 -14.38 0.38 10.08
N ASN A 364 -14.85 -0.64 9.36
CA ASN A 364 -15.79 -1.63 9.89
C ASN A 364 -15.10 -2.74 10.70
N GLY A 365 -13.76 -2.80 10.68
CA GLY A 365 -12.95 -3.77 11.41
C GLY A 365 -12.63 -3.40 12.86
N TYR A 366 -11.97 -4.31 13.57
CA TYR A 366 -11.54 -4.09 14.95
C TYR A 366 -10.33 -3.12 14.98
N PRO A 367 -10.39 -1.98 15.70
CA PRO A 367 -9.32 -0.97 15.68
C PRO A 367 -7.94 -1.50 16.10
N TRP A 368 -7.90 -2.47 17.00
CA TRP A 368 -6.66 -3.12 17.44
C TRP A 368 -6.02 -3.99 16.37
N PHE A 369 -6.83 -4.66 15.54
CA PHE A 369 -6.32 -5.40 14.40
C PHE A 369 -5.66 -4.43 13.39
N LEU A 370 -6.31 -3.29 13.09
CA LEU A 370 -5.70 -2.26 12.25
C LEU A 370 -4.38 -1.75 12.85
N LYS A 371 -4.36 -1.47 14.16
CA LYS A 371 -3.13 -1.05 14.85
C LYS A 371 -2.03 -2.09 14.72
N GLU A 372 -2.31 -3.35 15.06
CA GLU A 372 -1.35 -4.47 15.02
C GLU A 372 -0.83 -4.68 13.59
N SER A 373 -1.72 -4.65 12.59
CA SER A 373 -1.35 -4.73 11.18
C SER A 373 -0.50 -3.55 10.67
N LEU A 374 -0.64 -2.33 11.23
CA LEU A 374 0.16 -1.17 10.84
C LEU A 374 1.59 -1.22 11.40
N ILE A 375 1.72 -1.60 12.68
CA ILE A 375 3.00 -1.56 13.40
C ILE A 375 3.78 -2.86 13.30
N TRP A 376 3.09 -3.98 13.12
CA TRP A 376 3.70 -5.29 13.02
C TRP A 376 2.84 -6.28 12.23
N PRO A 377 2.71 -6.08 10.91
CA PRO A 377 1.88 -6.91 10.02
C PRO A 377 2.21 -8.42 10.07
N GLN A 378 3.45 -8.80 10.40
CA GLN A 378 3.85 -10.21 10.54
C GLN A 378 3.31 -10.89 11.82
N ALA A 379 2.73 -10.13 12.76
CA ALA A 379 2.05 -10.69 13.93
C ALA A 379 0.79 -11.45 13.52
N ASP A 380 -0.01 -10.85 12.65
CA ASP A 380 -1.26 -11.41 12.15
C ASP A 380 -1.01 -12.39 10.98
N VAL A 381 -0.09 -12.04 10.08
CA VAL A 381 0.22 -12.83 8.88
C VAL A 381 1.73 -13.02 8.79
N HIS A 382 2.24 -14.16 9.27
CA HIS A 382 3.69 -14.43 9.32
C HIS A 382 4.41 -14.28 7.95
N ALA A 383 3.70 -14.53 6.85
CA ALA A 383 4.20 -14.40 5.48
C ALA A 383 4.00 -12.99 4.88
N SER A 384 3.52 -12.01 5.65
CA SER A 384 3.24 -10.65 5.15
C SER A 384 4.51 -9.99 4.62
N THR A 385 4.39 -9.44 3.41
CA THR A 385 5.44 -8.66 2.74
C THR A 385 5.37 -7.17 3.10
N MET A 386 4.36 -6.73 3.85
CA MET A 386 4.27 -5.36 4.33
C MET A 386 5.41 -5.11 5.33
N PRO A 387 6.28 -4.10 5.12
CA PRO A 387 7.36 -3.83 6.06
C PRO A 387 6.82 -3.30 7.39
N ASN A 388 7.61 -3.42 8.46
CA ASN A 388 7.32 -2.70 9.70
C ASN A 388 7.59 -1.21 9.45
N LEU A 389 6.52 -0.44 9.27
CA LEU A 389 6.62 1.00 9.11
C LEU A 389 7.11 1.61 10.42
N ILE A 390 8.16 2.42 10.37
CA ILE A 390 8.71 3.09 11.54
C ILE A 390 7.85 4.34 11.80
N LEU A 391 6.70 4.14 12.43
CA LEU A 391 5.72 5.19 12.73
C LEU A 391 5.80 5.60 14.20
N ASP A 392 5.79 6.91 14.42
CA ASP A 392 5.60 7.49 15.73
C ASP A 392 4.12 7.46 16.17
N HIS A 393 3.87 7.68 17.47
CA HIS A 393 2.52 7.64 18.03
C HIS A 393 1.54 8.65 17.40
N GLU A 394 2.00 9.86 17.03
CA GLU A 394 1.15 10.85 16.35
C GLU A 394 0.78 10.42 14.93
N GLU A 395 1.73 9.82 14.20
CA GLU A 395 1.47 9.28 12.84
C GLU A 395 0.49 8.12 12.88
N LEU A 396 0.65 7.24 13.86
CA LEU A 396 -0.26 6.12 14.05
C LEU A 396 -1.68 6.61 14.36
N GLU A 397 -1.84 7.64 15.19
CA GLU A 397 -3.15 8.23 15.48
C GLU A 397 -3.78 8.84 14.21
N ASP A 398 -3.03 9.63 13.46
CA ASP A 398 -3.49 10.26 12.22
C ASP A 398 -3.90 9.19 11.18
N LEU A 399 -3.02 8.23 10.91
CA LEU A 399 -3.27 7.16 9.95
C LEU A 399 -4.44 6.26 10.38
N MET A 400 -4.53 5.90 11.66
CA MET A 400 -5.68 5.15 12.15
C MET A 400 -6.98 5.95 12.09
N THR A 401 -6.95 7.26 12.35
CA THR A 401 -8.13 8.13 12.22
C THR A 401 -8.63 8.11 10.77
N TYR A 402 -7.73 8.20 9.81
CA TYR A 402 -8.06 8.09 8.39
C TYR A 402 -8.62 6.72 8.01
N LEU A 403 -7.97 5.63 8.43
CA LEU A 403 -8.39 4.25 8.11
C LEU A 403 -9.71 3.86 8.78
N LEU A 404 -9.94 4.29 10.02
CA LEU A 404 -11.22 4.10 10.72
C LEU A 404 -12.36 4.90 10.08
N GLY A 405 -12.03 5.96 9.33
CA GLY A 405 -13.00 6.68 8.50
C GLY A 405 -13.45 5.89 7.25
N GLN A 406 -12.69 4.87 6.83
CA GLN A 406 -13.00 4.07 5.64
C GLN A 406 -14.08 3.03 5.95
N THR A 407 -15.35 3.43 5.94
CA THR A 407 -16.50 2.56 6.27
C THR A 407 -17.29 2.10 5.05
N GLY A 408 -16.78 2.38 3.85
CA GLY A 408 -17.48 2.18 2.59
C GLY A 408 -18.50 3.30 2.32
N ASN A 409 -19.75 2.92 2.03
CA ASN A 409 -20.77 3.88 1.58
C ASN A 409 -21.26 4.79 2.70
N SER A 410 -21.05 6.10 2.54
CA SER A 410 -21.70 7.12 3.36
C SER A 410 -23.13 7.38 2.85
N ASN A 411 -24.10 7.51 3.77
CA ASN A 411 -25.48 7.92 3.45
C ASN A 411 -25.59 9.39 3.02
N ALA A 412 -24.49 10.15 2.99
CA ALA A 412 -24.44 11.56 2.62
C ALA A 412 -24.15 11.79 1.13
N THR A 413 -23.75 10.76 0.38
CA THR A 413 -23.39 10.85 -1.04
C THR A 413 -24.55 10.38 -1.93
N SER A 414 -24.90 11.15 -2.97
CA SER A 414 -25.90 10.73 -3.97
C SER A 414 -25.47 9.42 -4.63
N GLN A 415 -26.33 8.39 -4.58
CA GLN A 415 -26.07 7.08 -5.20
C GLN A 415 -25.73 7.20 -6.69
N THR A 416 -26.30 8.18 -7.39
CA THR A 416 -26.06 8.42 -8.83
C THR A 416 -24.69 9.03 -9.08
N ALA A 417 -24.33 10.09 -8.35
CA ALA A 417 -23.01 10.72 -8.48
C ALA A 417 -21.88 9.77 -8.06
N GLN A 418 -22.14 8.92 -7.06
CA GLN A 418 -21.19 7.91 -6.60
C GLN A 418 -21.06 6.76 -7.62
N LYS A 419 -22.17 6.26 -8.19
CA LYS A 419 -22.11 5.27 -9.28
C LYS A 419 -21.37 5.82 -10.49
N ALA A 420 -21.61 7.08 -10.87
CA ALA A 420 -20.87 7.73 -11.95
C ALA A 420 -19.37 7.85 -11.63
N ASN A 421 -19.01 8.36 -10.45
CA ASN A 421 -17.61 8.46 -10.02
C ASN A 421 -16.90 7.09 -9.93
N TYR A 422 -17.59 6.07 -9.42
CA TYR A 422 -17.06 4.72 -9.34
C TYR A 422 -16.93 4.08 -10.73
N GLN A 423 -17.91 4.30 -11.61
CA GLN A 423 -17.86 3.86 -13.01
C GLN A 423 -16.73 4.55 -13.77
N GLU A 424 -16.55 5.86 -13.64
CA GLU A 424 -15.42 6.58 -14.25
C GLU A 424 -14.08 6.09 -13.72
N TRP A 425 -13.99 5.84 -12.41
CA TRP A 425 -12.78 5.32 -11.80
C TRP A 425 -12.50 3.87 -12.23
N GLU A 426 -13.48 2.96 -12.23
CA GLU A 426 -13.32 1.61 -12.80
C GLU A 426 -13.02 1.65 -14.30
N ALA A 427 -13.53 2.65 -15.02
CA ALA A 427 -13.22 2.91 -16.43
C ALA A 427 -11.82 3.53 -16.66
N GLY A 428 -11.02 3.71 -15.61
CA GLY A 428 -9.61 4.10 -15.72
C GLY A 428 -9.31 5.58 -15.50
N ARG A 429 -10.21 6.36 -14.89
CA ARG A 429 -9.92 7.76 -14.51
C ARG A 429 -8.68 7.85 -13.60
N LYS A 430 -7.66 8.55 -14.06
CA LYS A 430 -6.37 8.75 -13.37
C LYS A 430 -6.43 9.84 -12.29
N GLN A 431 -5.89 9.55 -11.11
CA GLN A 431 -5.59 10.53 -10.07
C GLN A 431 -4.45 11.46 -10.47
N ALA A 432 -4.25 12.56 -9.75
CA ALA A 432 -3.21 13.54 -10.05
C ALA A 432 -1.80 12.91 -10.10
N PHE A 433 -1.47 12.00 -9.19
CA PHE A 433 -0.19 11.31 -9.15
C PHE A 433 0.00 10.27 -10.26
N GLU A 434 -1.08 9.80 -10.91
CA GLU A 434 -1.05 8.82 -12.01
C GLU A 434 -0.97 9.48 -13.40
N LYS A 435 -1.08 10.81 -13.46
CA LYS A 435 -1.08 11.59 -14.71
C LYS A 435 0.34 11.82 -15.21
N PRO A 436 0.52 11.94 -16.54
CA PRO A 436 1.80 12.34 -17.12
C PRO A 436 2.21 13.73 -16.63
N ILE A 437 3.51 13.91 -16.47
CA ILE A 437 4.11 15.20 -16.10
C ILE A 437 4.45 15.98 -17.37
N THR A 438 4.71 17.28 -17.23
CA THR A 438 5.15 18.07 -18.37
C THR A 438 6.57 17.67 -18.80
N PRO A 439 6.90 17.75 -20.10
CA PRO A 439 8.24 17.46 -20.59
C PRO A 439 9.37 18.29 -19.93
N ILE A 440 9.07 19.49 -19.41
CA ILE A 440 10.01 20.34 -18.67
C ILE A 440 10.36 19.68 -17.32
N GLN A 441 9.35 19.20 -16.60
CA GLN A 441 9.51 18.55 -15.29
C GLN A 441 10.31 17.25 -15.38
N MET A 442 10.28 16.58 -16.54
CA MET A 442 11.00 15.32 -16.75
C MET A 442 12.53 15.46 -16.58
N ASN A 443 13.10 16.63 -16.86
CA ASN A 443 14.54 16.90 -16.69
C ASN A 443 14.86 17.80 -15.49
N ASP A 444 13.84 18.15 -14.69
CA ASP A 444 14.01 18.99 -13.51
C ASP A 444 14.39 18.14 -12.30
N LEU A 445 15.64 18.29 -11.86
CA LEU A 445 16.18 17.57 -10.71
C LEU A 445 15.41 17.89 -9.42
N ARG A 446 15.01 19.15 -9.19
CA ARG A 446 14.29 19.53 -7.97
C ARG A 446 12.88 18.94 -7.96
N TYR A 447 12.21 18.89 -9.11
CA TYR A 447 10.92 18.21 -9.25
C TYR A 447 11.01 16.71 -8.93
N ALA A 448 11.99 16.02 -9.52
CA ALA A 448 12.17 14.58 -9.30
C ALA A 448 12.55 14.26 -7.84
N MET A 449 13.42 15.06 -7.22
CA MET A 449 13.75 14.94 -5.80
C MET A 449 12.55 15.22 -4.89
N THR A 450 11.72 16.22 -5.22
CA THR A 450 10.47 16.47 -4.51
C THR A 450 9.51 15.29 -4.63
N THR A 451 9.40 14.70 -5.83
CA THR A 451 8.59 13.50 -6.08
C THR A 451 9.08 12.33 -5.24
N PHE A 452 10.40 12.10 -5.18
CA PHE A 452 11.00 11.07 -4.33
C PHE A 452 10.64 11.27 -2.85
N ALA A 453 10.71 12.52 -2.37
CA ALA A 453 10.42 12.86 -0.98
C ALA A 453 8.93 12.74 -0.61
N THR A 454 8.03 13.08 -1.53
CA THR A 454 6.60 13.31 -1.22
C THR A 454 5.67 12.20 -1.71
N GLU A 455 6.05 11.41 -2.72
CA GLU A 455 5.15 10.42 -3.32
C GLU A 455 5.45 8.97 -2.93
N GLY A 456 6.16 8.76 -1.81
CA GLY A 456 6.33 7.46 -1.18
C GLY A 456 7.71 6.83 -1.33
N CYS A 457 8.59 7.29 -2.22
CA CYS A 457 9.92 6.67 -2.38
C CYS A 457 10.78 6.82 -1.11
N ALA A 458 10.77 7.99 -0.47
CA ALA A 458 11.51 8.27 0.76
C ALA A 458 10.99 7.51 1.99
N SER A 459 9.77 6.95 1.94
CA SER A 459 9.26 6.08 3.01
C SER A 459 10.05 4.77 3.13
N CYS A 460 10.69 4.33 2.05
CA CYS A 460 11.48 3.10 2.02
C CYS A 460 12.97 3.35 1.76
N HIS A 461 13.30 4.31 0.89
CA HIS A 461 14.66 4.54 0.42
C HIS A 461 15.25 5.82 1.01
N ARG A 462 16.51 5.74 1.46
CA ARG A 462 17.31 6.90 1.85
C ARG A 462 18.19 7.33 0.68
N LEU A 463 18.11 8.61 0.29
CA LEU A 463 18.83 9.17 -0.84
C LEU A 463 19.62 10.43 -0.46
N LYS A 464 20.93 10.41 -0.72
CA LYS A 464 21.82 11.54 -0.52
C LYS A 464 21.77 12.51 -1.71
N GLY A 465 21.81 13.82 -1.40
CA GLY A 465 21.83 14.89 -2.40
C GLY A 465 20.90 16.07 -2.10
N TYR A 466 20.15 16.04 -1.00
CA TYR A 466 19.26 17.12 -0.59
C TYR A 466 20.03 18.23 0.11
N ASP A 467 19.83 19.47 -0.33
CA ASP A 467 20.40 20.66 0.26
C ASP A 467 19.43 21.33 1.25
N SER A 468 20.01 21.99 2.24
CA SER A 468 19.30 22.77 3.26
C SER A 468 19.87 24.19 3.34
N ASN A 469 19.08 25.13 3.85
CA ASN A 469 19.60 26.43 4.29
C ASN A 469 20.40 26.32 5.60
N VAL A 470 20.27 25.20 6.31
CA VAL A 470 21.05 24.83 7.50
C VAL A 470 22.34 24.16 7.04
N GLY A 471 23.45 24.55 7.66
CA GLY A 471 24.75 23.98 7.36
C GLY A 471 25.77 24.22 8.46
N PHE A 472 27.01 23.85 8.18
CA PHE A 472 28.13 24.11 9.09
C PHE A 472 28.52 25.59 8.98
N ARG A 473 28.83 26.23 10.11
CA ARG A 473 29.19 27.66 10.16
C ARG A 473 30.31 28.02 9.20
N ILE A 474 31.29 27.14 9.05
CA ILE A 474 32.46 27.35 8.18
C ILE A 474 32.09 27.58 6.70
N GLU A 475 30.94 27.06 6.25
CA GLU A 475 30.42 27.26 4.90
C GLU A 475 30.01 28.71 4.61
N ASN A 476 29.73 29.51 5.64
CA ASN A 476 29.37 30.92 5.52
C ASN A 476 30.56 31.87 5.80
N GLU A 477 31.58 31.41 6.51
CA GLU A 477 32.76 32.21 6.87
C GLU A 477 33.81 32.24 5.76
N SER A 478 33.84 31.22 4.90
CA SER A 478 34.75 31.11 3.76
C SER A 478 33.97 31.01 2.45
N SER A 479 34.45 31.67 1.39
CA SER A 479 33.85 31.55 0.05
C SER A 479 33.94 30.13 -0.53
N ALA A 480 34.87 29.31 -0.02
CA ALA A 480 34.92 27.86 -0.20
C ALA A 480 35.75 27.23 0.95
N PRO A 481 35.15 26.50 1.90
CA PRO A 481 35.88 25.85 2.98
C PRO A 481 36.79 24.72 2.43
N SER A 482 37.93 24.48 3.09
CA SER A 482 38.86 23.41 2.68
C SER A 482 38.22 22.02 2.86
N PHE A 483 38.69 21.03 2.10
CA PHE A 483 38.19 19.66 2.22
C PHE A 483 38.42 19.12 3.64
N GLU A 484 39.61 19.32 4.20
CA GLU A 484 39.98 18.86 5.53
C GLU A 484 39.13 19.49 6.64
N ASP A 485 38.82 20.79 6.54
CA ASP A 485 38.00 21.46 7.55
C ASP A 485 36.52 21.05 7.45
N MET A 486 35.98 20.91 6.23
CA MET A 486 34.65 20.34 6.04
C MET A 486 34.55 18.91 6.58
N GLN A 487 35.59 18.10 6.38
CA GLN A 487 35.59 16.73 6.86
C GLN A 487 35.63 16.66 8.39
N LYS A 488 36.37 17.56 9.07
CA LYS A 488 36.34 17.66 10.53
C LYS A 488 34.94 17.98 11.07
N GLU A 489 34.23 18.92 10.46
CA GLU A 489 32.85 19.27 10.82
C GLU A 489 31.91 18.07 10.64
N ARG A 490 32.06 17.33 9.54
CA ARG A 490 31.30 16.11 9.29
C ARG A 490 31.61 14.99 10.27
N ASP A 491 32.88 14.77 10.57
CA ASP A 491 33.32 13.74 11.52
C ASP A 491 32.85 14.07 12.94
N TRP A 492 32.92 15.35 13.33
CA TRP A 492 32.32 15.86 14.57
C TRP A 492 30.83 15.55 14.62
N PHE A 493 30.06 15.95 13.61
CA PHE A 493 28.62 15.72 13.56
C PHE A 493 28.26 14.24 13.63
N LYS A 494 28.94 13.39 12.84
CA LYS A 494 28.71 11.94 12.80
C LYS A 494 29.09 11.24 14.11
N SER A 495 30.12 11.73 14.80
CA SER A 495 30.51 11.20 16.11
C SER A 495 29.46 11.53 17.19
N MET A 496 28.83 12.71 17.10
CA MET A 496 27.80 13.17 18.02
C MET A 496 26.43 12.53 17.73
N ILE A 497 26.06 12.47 16.45
CA ILE A 497 24.78 11.96 15.96
C ILE A 497 25.07 10.87 14.92
N PRO A 498 25.33 9.62 15.35
CA PRO A 498 25.42 8.48 14.44
C PRO A 498 24.08 8.25 13.74
N GLU A 499 24.11 7.55 12.62
CA GLU A 499 22.93 7.31 11.79
C GLU A 499 21.86 6.48 12.53
N GLU A 500 22.29 5.53 13.36
CA GLU A 500 21.43 4.77 14.26
C GLU A 500 21.55 5.35 15.68
N ILE A 501 20.67 6.30 16.01
CA ILE A 501 20.57 6.90 17.34
C ILE A 501 19.14 6.78 17.87
N ALA A 502 19.00 6.29 19.10
CA ALA A 502 17.72 6.36 19.81
C ALA A 502 17.44 7.81 20.22
N GLY A 503 16.22 8.29 20.02
CA GLY A 503 15.71 9.60 20.38
C GLY A 503 15.93 9.96 21.85
N THR A 504 15.79 9.02 22.79
CA THR A 504 16.17 9.24 24.20
C THR A 504 17.65 9.59 24.39
N VAL A 505 18.53 8.99 23.58
CA VAL A 505 19.97 9.31 23.55
C VAL A 505 20.18 10.63 22.84
N LEU A 506 19.51 10.85 21.70
CA LEU A 506 19.56 12.11 20.94
C LEU A 506 19.17 13.32 21.80
N VAL A 507 18.11 13.21 22.61
CA VAL A 507 17.70 14.28 23.55
C VAL A 507 18.86 14.65 24.48
N LYS A 508 19.47 13.65 25.13
CA LYS A 508 20.61 13.88 26.04
C LYS A 508 21.82 14.45 25.30
N THR A 509 22.09 13.97 24.08
CA THR A 509 23.17 14.48 23.24
C THR A 509 22.95 15.96 22.91
N ILE A 510 21.73 16.36 22.53
CA ILE A 510 21.42 17.76 22.23
C ILE A 510 21.54 18.63 23.49
N GLU A 511 21.08 18.15 24.64
CA GLU A 511 21.18 18.88 25.91
C GLU A 511 22.64 19.13 26.33
N ASN A 512 23.45 18.07 26.28
CA ASN A 512 24.85 18.14 26.73
C ASN A 512 25.72 18.99 25.81
N ASN A 513 25.37 19.07 24.51
CA ASN A 513 26.17 19.74 23.50
C ASN A 513 25.48 21.00 22.92
N ALA A 514 24.43 21.53 23.55
CA ALA A 514 23.60 22.60 22.98
C ALA A 514 24.41 23.84 22.53
N LYS A 515 25.39 24.26 23.34
CA LYS A 515 26.27 25.41 23.02
C LYS A 515 27.19 25.12 21.84
N GLU A 516 27.74 23.92 21.79
CA GLU A 516 28.63 23.47 20.72
C GLU A 516 27.85 23.34 19.40
N ILE A 517 26.64 22.76 19.46
CA ILE A 517 25.73 22.70 18.31
C ILE A 517 25.44 24.10 17.75
N ASP A 518 25.11 25.08 18.61
CA ASP A 518 24.83 26.45 18.15
C ASP A 518 26.09 27.18 17.63
N GLN A 519 27.28 26.73 18.02
CA GLN A 519 28.55 27.21 17.48
C GLN A 519 28.86 26.60 16.11
N HIS A 520 28.55 25.34 15.87
CA HIS A 520 28.90 24.66 14.62
C HIS A 520 27.80 24.70 13.56
N VAL A 521 26.52 24.75 13.95
CA VAL A 521 25.37 24.62 13.05
C VAL A 521 24.56 25.91 13.00
N ILE A 522 24.40 26.49 11.80
CA ILE A 522 23.70 27.77 11.59
C ILE A 522 22.67 27.68 10.47
N ASP A 523 21.69 28.57 10.52
CA ASP A 523 20.76 28.83 9.42
C ASP A 523 21.37 29.83 8.42
N GLY A 524 20.78 29.90 7.22
CA GLY A 524 21.11 30.92 6.23
C GLY A 524 22.44 30.70 5.52
N VAL A 525 22.99 29.48 5.56
CA VAL A 525 24.18 29.09 4.78
C VAL A 525 23.88 29.17 3.28
N ARG A 526 22.62 28.92 2.89
CA ARG A 526 22.15 28.94 1.50
C ARG A 526 20.80 29.65 1.41
N SER A 527 20.51 30.27 0.28
CA SER A 527 19.31 31.10 0.10
C SER A 527 18.04 30.32 -0.31
N SER A 528 18.15 29.05 -0.73
CA SER A 528 17.03 28.23 -1.25
C SER A 528 17.26 26.70 -1.16
N GLY A 529 17.38 26.17 0.06
CA GLY A 529 17.49 24.73 0.28
C GLY A 529 16.20 23.98 -0.07
N LEU A 530 16.35 22.81 -0.72
CA LEU A 530 15.22 21.99 -1.13
C LEU A 530 14.46 21.40 0.07
N LEU A 531 15.15 21.09 1.17
CA LEU A 531 14.50 20.55 2.37
C LEU A 531 13.48 21.54 2.96
N GLU A 532 13.79 22.84 2.97
CA GLU A 532 12.84 23.85 3.47
C GLU A 532 11.68 24.06 2.50
N GLU A 533 11.89 23.94 1.19
CA GLU A 533 10.80 24.00 0.21
C GLU A 533 9.83 22.82 0.36
N ILE A 534 10.37 21.62 0.59
CA ILE A 534 9.59 20.41 0.85
C ILE A 534 8.83 20.55 2.17
N ASP A 535 9.48 20.95 3.27
CA ASP A 535 8.79 21.10 4.57
C ASP A 535 7.74 22.23 4.53
N LYS A 536 7.98 23.31 3.80
CA LYS A 536 7.00 24.39 3.62
C LYS A 536 5.76 23.94 2.84
N SER A 537 5.95 23.12 1.81
CA SER A 537 4.84 22.60 0.98
C SER A 537 4.13 21.41 1.63
N ASN A 538 4.85 20.63 2.45
CA ASN A 538 4.37 19.43 3.13
C ASN A 538 4.84 19.44 4.60
N PRO A 539 4.21 20.27 5.47
CA PRO A 539 4.64 20.41 6.85
C PRO A 539 4.68 19.07 7.58
N GLN A 540 5.77 18.83 8.32
CA GLN A 540 6.01 17.62 9.12
C GLN A 540 6.39 16.37 8.31
N LEU A 541 6.38 16.40 6.98
CA LEU A 541 6.71 15.25 6.15
C LEU A 541 8.12 14.71 6.46
N ILE A 542 9.13 15.58 6.46
CA ILE A 542 10.53 15.16 6.65
C ILE A 542 10.71 14.50 8.03
N ALA A 543 10.04 15.01 9.05
CA ALA A 543 10.08 14.44 10.40
C ALA A 543 9.53 13.00 10.45
N THR A 544 8.64 12.62 9.53
CA THR A 544 8.08 11.26 9.45
C THR A 544 9.08 10.21 8.96
N PHE A 545 10.21 10.64 8.39
CA PHE A 545 11.31 9.74 8.02
C PHE A 545 12.32 9.55 9.18
N TYR A 546 12.20 10.33 10.25
CA TYR A 546 13.18 10.42 11.34
C TYR A 546 12.51 10.44 12.71
N THR A 547 11.92 9.31 13.11
CA THR A 547 11.25 9.15 14.41
C THR A 547 12.07 9.62 15.62
N PRO A 548 13.41 9.38 15.71
CA PRO A 548 14.21 9.91 16.83
C PRO A 548 14.18 11.44 16.96
N PHE A 549 14.18 12.16 15.84
CA PHE A 549 14.09 13.63 15.83
C PHE A 549 12.68 14.10 16.19
N LYS A 550 11.65 13.39 15.72
CA LYS A 550 10.27 13.67 16.13
C LYS A 550 10.06 13.46 17.63
N PHE A 551 10.64 12.39 18.19
CA PHE A 551 10.71 12.16 19.62
C PHE A 551 11.42 13.30 20.35
N ALA A 552 12.63 13.66 19.92
CA ALA A 552 13.41 14.73 20.54
C ALA A 552 12.69 16.08 20.51
N LYS A 553 12.00 16.40 19.41
CA LYS A 553 11.24 17.64 19.25
C LYS A 553 10.13 17.79 20.30
N ARG A 554 9.46 16.70 20.67
CA ARG A 554 8.36 16.71 21.65
C ARG A 554 8.77 16.42 23.10
N ALA A 555 9.93 15.82 23.34
CA ALA A 555 10.36 15.37 24.68
C ALA A 555 10.31 16.46 25.77
N LYS A 556 10.40 17.74 25.37
CA LYS A 556 10.38 18.90 26.27
C LYS A 556 9.00 19.54 26.45
N ASN A 557 7.99 19.15 25.70
CA ASN A 557 6.68 19.79 25.69
C ASN A 557 6.02 19.78 27.09
N ALA A 558 5.94 18.61 27.74
CA ALA A 558 5.31 18.46 29.05
C ALA A 558 6.05 19.23 30.15
N HIS A 559 7.39 19.24 30.10
CA HIS A 559 8.23 20.00 31.02
C HIS A 559 7.92 21.50 30.96
N TYR A 560 8.02 22.10 29.76
CA TYR A 560 7.77 23.52 29.57
C TYR A 560 6.30 23.89 29.81
N LYS A 561 5.35 23.06 29.41
CA LYS A 561 3.92 23.27 29.69
C LYS A 561 3.62 23.29 31.18
N LYS A 562 4.31 22.46 31.98
CA LYS A 562 4.18 22.47 33.44
C LYS A 562 4.76 23.75 34.05
N LEU A 563 5.91 24.22 33.56
CA LEU A 563 6.51 25.48 33.98
C LEU A 563 5.63 26.68 33.63
N GLU A 564 5.14 26.76 32.39
CA GLU A 564 4.28 27.84 31.90
C GLU A 564 2.94 27.92 32.67
N LYS A 565 2.37 26.76 33.03
CA LYS A 565 1.15 26.69 33.85
C LYS A 565 1.38 27.12 35.30
N ALA A 566 2.57 26.84 35.85
CA ALA A 566 2.95 27.23 37.20
C ALA A 566 3.36 28.72 37.30
N GLU A 567 3.81 29.30 36.20
CA GLU A 567 4.20 30.71 36.13
C GLU A 567 2.96 31.62 36.05
N THR A 568 3.06 32.80 36.65
CA THR A 568 2.01 33.82 36.67
C THR A 568 2.42 35.10 35.94
N ASP A 569 3.74 35.35 35.83
CA ASP A 569 4.30 36.48 35.09
C ASP A 569 4.21 36.26 33.56
N PRO A 570 3.50 37.14 32.81
CA PRO A 570 3.39 37.03 31.36
C PRO A 570 4.73 37.06 30.61
N VAL A 571 5.71 37.83 31.10
CA VAL A 571 7.03 37.96 30.44
C VAL A 571 7.77 36.63 30.54
N LYS A 572 7.80 36.03 31.74
CA LYS A 572 8.42 34.72 31.95
C LYS A 572 7.72 33.59 31.20
N LYS A 573 6.41 33.69 30.98
CA LYS A 573 5.69 32.73 30.10
C LYS A 573 6.16 32.83 28.66
N GLU A 574 6.35 34.07 28.17
CA GLU A 574 6.87 34.30 26.83
C GLU A 574 8.32 33.81 26.70
N GLU A 575 9.16 34.00 27.73
CA GLU A 575 10.52 33.46 27.81
C GLU A 575 10.51 31.91 27.77
N LEU A 576 9.67 31.25 28.56
CA LEU A 576 9.53 29.79 28.57
C LEU A 576 9.04 29.25 27.21
N ALA A 577 8.10 29.94 26.57
CA ALA A 577 7.64 29.58 25.23
C ALA A 577 8.74 29.78 24.18
N ALA A 578 9.56 30.83 24.31
CA ALA A 578 10.72 31.07 23.45
C ALA A 578 11.81 30.01 23.64
N GLU A 579 12.05 29.55 24.87
CA GLU A 579 12.99 28.45 25.16
C GLU A 579 12.55 27.13 24.53
N LEU A 580 11.26 26.76 24.66
CA LEU A 580 10.71 25.57 24.00
C LEU A 580 10.84 25.69 22.48
N LYS A 581 10.56 26.86 21.92
CA LYS A 581 10.72 27.12 20.49
C LYS A 581 12.18 27.00 20.06
N ALA A 582 13.13 27.52 20.83
CA ALA A 582 14.56 27.41 20.56
C ALA A 582 15.04 25.95 20.61
N TRP A 583 14.52 25.15 21.53
CA TRP A 583 14.74 23.69 21.55
C TRP A 583 14.24 23.04 20.25
N GLN A 584 12.99 23.27 19.89
CA GLN A 584 12.38 22.70 18.68
C GLN A 584 13.13 23.12 17.42
N GLN A 585 13.54 24.38 17.30
CA GLN A 585 14.35 24.90 16.20
C GLN A 585 15.74 24.27 16.15
N ARG A 586 16.38 23.98 17.30
CA ARG A 586 17.65 23.25 17.33
C ARG A 586 17.49 21.82 16.81
N VAL A 587 16.42 21.13 17.22
CA VAL A 587 16.11 19.79 16.73
C VAL A 587 15.85 19.81 15.21
N ASP A 588 15.10 20.79 14.71
CA ASP A 588 14.81 20.93 13.28
C ASP A 588 16.09 21.19 12.46
N ARG A 589 16.99 22.07 12.94
CA ARG A 589 18.31 22.30 12.31
C ARG A 589 19.13 21.02 12.22
N LEU A 590 19.22 20.28 13.32
CA LEU A 590 19.95 19.02 13.34
C LEU A 590 19.32 17.96 12.44
N MET A 591 17.98 17.93 12.33
CA MET A 591 17.27 17.02 11.43
C MET A 591 17.57 17.31 9.95
N PHE A 592 17.58 18.58 9.54
CA PHE A 592 17.93 18.94 8.17
C PHE A 592 19.41 18.67 7.87
N LEU A 593 20.31 18.96 8.81
CA LEU A 593 21.71 18.60 8.66
C LEU A 593 21.90 17.07 8.61
N PHE A 594 21.14 16.31 9.40
CA PHE A 594 21.13 14.85 9.36
C PHE A 594 20.68 14.32 7.99
N ALA A 595 19.60 14.89 7.43
CA ALA A 595 19.11 14.53 6.10
C ALA A 595 20.12 14.88 4.99
N GLN A 596 20.89 15.96 5.14
CA GLN A 596 21.95 16.32 4.21
C GLN A 596 23.15 15.35 4.28
N GLU A 597 23.59 14.99 5.50
CA GLU A 597 24.79 14.16 5.70
C GLU A 597 24.54 12.66 5.44
N TYR A 598 23.39 12.14 5.86
CA TYR A 598 23.03 10.72 5.72
C TYR A 598 22.05 10.43 4.57
N GLY A 599 21.36 11.46 4.06
CA GLY A 599 20.35 11.36 3.01
C GLY A 599 18.91 11.43 3.53
N LEU A 600 17.99 11.85 2.65
CA LEU A 600 16.56 11.96 2.93
C LEU A 600 15.86 10.61 2.81
N GLY A 601 15.10 10.20 3.84
CA GLY A 601 14.23 9.01 3.82
C GLY A 601 14.60 7.92 4.84
N GLN A 602 13.90 6.79 4.78
CA GLN A 602 14.10 5.63 5.69
C GLN A 602 15.02 4.55 5.10
N LEU A 603 15.41 3.57 5.92
CA LEU A 603 16.25 2.42 5.54
C LEU A 603 15.45 1.11 5.60
N ILE A 604 14.33 1.05 4.89
CA ILE A 604 13.58 -0.20 4.67
C ILE A 604 14.07 -0.88 3.39
N GLY A 605 14.30 -0.08 2.33
CA GLY A 605 14.90 -0.48 1.07
C GLY A 605 16.36 0.01 0.93
N PRO A 606 17.15 -0.58 0.01
CA PRO A 606 18.55 -0.19 -0.20
C PRO A 606 18.70 1.27 -0.66
N ARG A 607 19.81 1.92 -0.29
CA ARG A 607 20.16 3.26 -0.79
C ARG A 607 20.40 3.23 -2.31
N PRO A 608 19.69 4.05 -3.09
CA PRO A 608 19.92 4.16 -4.53
C PRO A 608 20.99 5.22 -4.87
N ASN A 609 21.76 5.70 -3.89
CA ASN A 609 22.75 6.78 -4.02
C ASN A 609 23.66 6.68 -5.24
N TRP A 610 24.02 5.47 -5.67
CA TRP A 610 24.93 5.22 -6.79
C TRP A 610 24.29 4.39 -7.91
N SER A 611 22.98 4.14 -7.87
CA SER A 611 22.33 3.23 -8.82
C SER A 611 22.47 3.70 -10.26
N GLY A 612 22.51 5.01 -10.49
CA GLY A 612 22.75 5.59 -11.81
C GLY A 612 24.14 5.32 -12.41
N ILE A 613 25.13 4.87 -11.61
CA ILE A 613 26.44 4.43 -12.13
C ILE A 613 26.34 3.04 -12.75
N PHE A 614 25.73 2.08 -12.04
CA PHE A 614 25.84 0.65 -12.36
C PHE A 614 24.54 -0.01 -12.85
N ARG A 615 23.40 0.68 -12.82
CA ARG A 615 22.13 0.21 -13.42
C ARG A 615 21.83 1.01 -14.66
N SER A 616 21.47 0.34 -15.76
CA SER A 616 21.00 0.98 -16.99
C SER A 616 19.71 1.77 -16.78
N ASP A 617 19.40 2.70 -17.69
CA ASP A 617 18.09 3.38 -17.70
C ASP A 617 16.97 2.34 -17.87
N GLU A 618 17.21 1.35 -18.75
CA GLU A 618 16.33 0.19 -18.95
C GLU A 618 16.04 -0.55 -17.64
N TRP A 619 17.09 -0.92 -16.91
CA TRP A 619 16.94 -1.65 -15.65
C TRP A 619 16.17 -0.83 -14.62
N LEU A 620 16.44 0.48 -14.50
CA LEU A 620 15.73 1.34 -13.54
C LEU A 620 14.25 1.47 -13.90
N MET A 621 13.94 1.68 -15.18
CA MET A 621 12.56 1.79 -15.67
C MET A 621 11.77 0.49 -15.47
N GLU A 622 12.35 -0.65 -15.83
CA GLU A 622 11.73 -1.96 -15.61
C GLU A 622 11.57 -2.25 -14.11
N HIS A 623 12.57 -1.91 -13.29
CA HIS A 623 12.49 -2.07 -11.85
C HIS A 623 11.36 -1.22 -11.26
N PHE A 624 11.17 0.03 -11.68
CA PHE A 624 10.06 0.85 -11.20
C PHE A 624 8.69 0.31 -11.59
N LYS A 625 8.54 -0.16 -12.84
CA LYS A 625 7.27 -0.71 -13.34
C LYS A 625 6.93 -2.07 -12.71
N ASN A 626 7.95 -2.91 -12.51
CA ASN A 626 7.80 -4.25 -11.94
C ASN A 626 9.06 -4.66 -11.17
N PRO A 627 9.17 -4.27 -9.88
CA PRO A 627 10.37 -4.50 -9.08
C PRO A 627 10.80 -5.97 -9.00
N SER A 628 9.82 -6.88 -9.02
CA SER A 628 10.01 -8.33 -8.90
C SER A 628 10.66 -8.99 -10.12
N ILE A 629 10.78 -8.31 -11.27
CA ILE A 629 11.49 -8.83 -12.45
C ILE A 629 12.98 -8.99 -12.13
N HIS A 630 13.61 -7.92 -11.64
CA HIS A 630 15.04 -7.90 -11.35
C HIS A 630 15.41 -8.35 -9.94
N VAL A 631 14.57 -7.98 -8.95
CA VAL A 631 14.79 -8.32 -7.54
C VAL A 631 13.65 -9.23 -7.09
N PRO A 632 13.87 -10.55 -7.02
CA PRO A 632 12.82 -11.49 -6.63
C PRO A 632 12.22 -11.17 -5.26
N ARG A 633 10.89 -11.28 -5.14
CA ARG A 633 10.16 -10.93 -3.90
C ARG A 633 10.50 -9.53 -3.39
N SER A 634 10.79 -8.59 -4.31
CA SER A 634 10.94 -7.19 -3.94
C SER A 634 9.68 -6.71 -3.23
N ILE A 635 9.85 -6.13 -2.05
CA ILE A 635 8.77 -5.49 -1.31
C ILE A 635 8.43 -4.10 -1.88
N MET A 636 9.27 -3.58 -2.78
CA MET A 636 8.99 -2.33 -3.47
C MET A 636 7.68 -2.50 -4.26
N PRO A 637 6.68 -1.63 -4.03
CA PRO A 637 5.43 -1.73 -4.77
C PRO A 637 5.60 -1.25 -6.21
N ALA A 638 4.75 -1.74 -7.10
CA ALA A 638 4.61 -1.16 -8.43
C ALA A 638 3.85 0.16 -8.29
N PHE A 639 4.55 1.28 -8.46
CA PHE A 639 3.94 2.60 -8.34
C PHE A 639 3.03 2.87 -9.55
N PRO A 640 1.81 3.41 -9.35
CA PRO A 640 0.89 3.72 -10.44
C PRO A 640 1.25 5.03 -11.15
N PHE A 641 2.54 5.29 -11.35
CA PHE A 641 3.02 6.48 -12.03
C PHE A 641 2.95 6.35 -13.54
N ASP A 642 2.82 7.49 -14.20
CA ASP A 642 3.02 7.57 -15.64
C ASP A 642 4.53 7.43 -15.98
N GLU A 643 4.83 6.92 -17.18
CA GLU A 643 6.20 6.66 -17.63
C GLU A 643 7.08 7.93 -17.58
N THR A 644 6.50 9.09 -17.88
CA THR A 644 7.18 10.40 -17.81
C THR A 644 7.76 10.71 -16.42
N LYS A 645 7.06 10.30 -15.36
CA LYS A 645 7.52 10.47 -13.97
C LYS A 645 8.64 9.48 -13.63
N PHE A 646 8.56 8.24 -14.11
CA PHE A 646 9.67 7.30 -13.97
C PHE A 646 10.93 7.77 -14.68
N TYR A 647 10.82 8.40 -15.85
CA TYR A 647 11.98 9.02 -16.52
C TYR A 647 12.62 10.12 -15.67
N ALA A 648 11.81 10.98 -15.04
CA ALA A 648 12.31 12.01 -14.13
C ALA A 648 13.10 11.41 -12.95
N LEU A 649 12.58 10.34 -12.33
CA LEU A 649 13.26 9.63 -11.25
C LEU A 649 14.56 8.93 -11.72
N THR A 650 14.55 8.32 -12.91
CA THR A 650 15.75 7.72 -13.51
C THR A 650 16.85 8.76 -13.74
N LYS A 651 16.52 9.91 -14.35
CA LYS A 651 17.50 10.99 -14.57
C LYS A 651 17.99 11.61 -13.27
N MET A 652 17.13 11.73 -12.25
CA MET A 652 17.56 12.13 -10.91
C MET A 652 18.62 11.19 -10.36
N LEU A 653 18.38 9.87 -10.42
CA LEU A 653 19.33 8.87 -9.93
C LEU A 653 20.66 8.92 -10.70
N ASP A 654 20.66 9.18 -12.01
CA ASP A 654 21.89 9.35 -12.79
C ASP A 654 22.72 10.53 -12.30
N ARG A 655 22.09 11.69 -12.12
CA ARG A 655 22.77 12.93 -11.74
C ARG A 655 23.32 12.85 -10.32
N LEU A 656 22.51 12.36 -9.38
CA LEU A 656 22.93 12.20 -7.99
C LEU A 656 24.01 11.12 -7.84
N ALA A 657 23.93 10.04 -8.61
CA ALA A 657 24.94 8.98 -8.55
C ALA A 657 26.34 9.44 -8.96
N ILE A 658 26.44 10.31 -9.97
CA ILE A 658 27.71 10.94 -10.35
C ILE A 658 28.22 11.84 -9.23
N SER A 659 27.36 12.73 -8.72
CA SER A 659 27.73 13.64 -7.63
C SER A 659 28.19 12.91 -6.37
N ASN A 660 27.50 11.82 -6.00
CA ASN A 660 27.83 11.03 -4.83
C ASN A 660 29.15 10.27 -5.02
N ARG A 661 29.34 9.60 -6.17
CA ARG A 661 30.58 8.91 -6.50
C ARG A 661 31.77 9.89 -6.48
N ASP A 662 31.63 11.05 -7.09
CA ASP A 662 32.73 12.02 -7.20
C ASP A 662 33.10 12.58 -5.82
N ALA A 663 32.13 12.76 -4.92
CA ALA A 663 32.39 13.10 -3.52
C ALA A 663 33.15 11.99 -2.77
N ASP A 664 32.79 10.72 -2.98
CA ASP A 664 33.51 9.59 -2.38
C ASP A 664 34.93 9.47 -2.96
N ARG A 665 35.12 9.75 -4.25
CA ARG A 665 36.44 9.77 -4.91
C ARG A 665 37.34 10.86 -4.34
N ALA A 666 36.82 12.07 -4.14
CA ALA A 666 37.56 13.14 -3.50
C ALA A 666 38.03 12.73 -2.09
N LEU A 667 37.20 12.01 -1.33
CA LEU A 667 37.60 11.43 -0.03
C LEU A 667 38.79 10.47 -0.18
N TRP A 668 38.75 9.57 -1.15
CA TRP A 668 39.85 8.62 -1.41
C TRP A 668 41.13 9.30 -1.90
N GLU A 669 41.02 10.37 -2.67
CA GLU A 669 42.17 11.15 -3.16
C GLU A 669 42.89 11.88 -2.02
N HIS A 670 42.14 12.43 -1.06
CA HIS A 670 42.70 13.16 0.07
C HIS A 670 43.21 12.25 1.21
N GLN A 671 42.48 11.19 1.55
CA GLN A 671 42.78 10.35 2.73
C GLN A 671 43.39 8.98 2.39
N GLY A 672 43.37 8.60 1.11
CA GLY A 672 43.66 7.23 0.68
C GLY A 672 42.44 6.31 0.87
N PHE A 673 42.35 5.29 0.02
CA PHE A 673 41.26 4.31 0.10
C PHE A 673 41.36 3.47 1.40
N ASN A 674 40.33 3.56 2.25
CA ASN A 674 40.19 2.75 3.46
C ASN A 674 39.05 1.71 3.30
N PRO A 675 39.37 0.40 3.29
CA PRO A 675 38.38 -0.66 3.15
C PRO A 675 37.25 -0.66 4.19
N ALA A 676 37.53 -0.30 5.44
CA ALA A 676 36.52 -0.27 6.50
C ALA A 676 35.51 0.87 6.26
N THR A 677 36.01 2.07 5.95
CA THR A 677 35.15 3.21 5.59
C THR A 677 34.35 2.94 4.32
N ALA A 678 34.96 2.34 3.30
CA ALA A 678 34.24 1.93 2.09
C ALA A 678 33.14 0.89 2.39
N TYR A 679 33.42 -0.07 3.28
CA TYR A 679 32.43 -1.04 3.73
C TYR A 679 31.23 -0.37 4.41
N ASP A 680 31.47 0.59 5.30
CA ASP A 680 30.41 1.33 6.00
C ASP A 680 29.53 2.13 5.01
N ILE A 681 30.15 2.75 4.00
CA ILE A 681 29.45 3.55 2.99
C ILE A 681 28.60 2.67 2.06
N TYR A 682 29.16 1.58 1.54
CA TYR A 682 28.54 0.81 0.43
C TYR A 682 27.85 -0.49 0.87
N CYS A 683 28.32 -1.15 1.92
CA CYS A 683 28.01 -2.55 2.22
C CYS A 683 27.20 -2.75 3.52
N ALA A 684 27.45 -1.94 4.54
CA ALA A 684 26.92 -2.12 5.90
C ALA A 684 25.39 -2.09 5.97
N GLN A 685 24.71 -1.29 5.12
CA GLN A 685 23.23 -1.25 5.07
C GLN A 685 22.59 -2.65 4.91
N CYS A 686 23.25 -3.54 4.17
CA CYS A 686 22.79 -4.91 3.91
C CYS A 686 23.52 -5.91 4.81
N HIS A 687 24.86 -5.82 4.87
CA HIS A 687 25.69 -6.83 5.53
C HIS A 687 25.91 -6.57 7.03
N GLY A 688 25.44 -5.43 7.56
CA GLY A 688 25.58 -5.00 8.96
C GLY A 688 27.00 -4.53 9.29
N ASP A 689 27.15 -3.63 10.26
CA ASP A 689 28.46 -3.05 10.66
C ASP A 689 29.49 -4.11 11.08
N PHE A 690 29.01 -5.29 11.50
CA PHE A 690 29.83 -6.41 11.94
C PHE A 690 29.83 -7.62 10.99
N LEU A 691 29.49 -7.42 9.71
CA LEU A 691 29.59 -8.44 8.65
C LEU A 691 28.62 -9.62 8.81
N GLN A 692 27.56 -9.49 9.61
CA GLN A 692 26.67 -10.60 10.00
C GLN A 692 25.52 -10.87 9.03
N GLY A 693 25.29 -10.01 8.03
CA GLY A 693 24.17 -10.13 7.10
C GLY A 693 22.83 -9.65 7.69
N ASN A 694 22.90 -8.80 8.72
CA ASN A 694 21.75 -8.29 9.50
C ASN A 694 21.68 -6.76 9.49
N GLY A 695 22.16 -6.11 8.42
CA GLY A 695 22.01 -4.66 8.28
C GLY A 695 20.55 -4.22 8.27
N PRO A 696 20.25 -2.92 8.45
CA PRO A 696 18.89 -2.42 8.62
C PRO A 696 17.91 -2.82 7.51
N VAL A 697 18.39 -2.99 6.26
CA VAL A 697 17.53 -3.41 5.14
C VAL A 697 17.41 -4.93 4.98
N ALA A 698 18.28 -5.72 5.64
CA ALA A 698 18.39 -7.17 5.47
C ALA A 698 17.07 -7.95 5.72
N PRO A 699 16.22 -7.59 6.70
CA PRO A 699 14.95 -8.29 6.94
C PRO A 699 13.96 -8.20 5.77
N TRP A 700 14.08 -7.17 4.94
CA TRP A 700 13.09 -6.78 3.92
C TRP A 700 13.48 -7.14 2.49
N ILE A 701 14.70 -7.63 2.30
CA ILE A 701 15.23 -7.95 0.98
C ILE A 701 15.44 -9.46 0.81
N TYR A 702 15.31 -9.91 -0.44
CA TYR A 702 15.46 -11.32 -0.77
C TYR A 702 16.39 -11.54 -1.98
N PRO A 703 17.31 -12.52 -1.93
CA PRO A 703 17.69 -13.28 -0.74
C PRO A 703 18.35 -12.40 0.32
N ILE A 704 18.25 -12.83 1.58
CA ILE A 704 18.90 -12.16 2.72
C ILE A 704 20.42 -12.15 2.50
N PRO A 705 21.13 -11.05 2.81
CA PRO A 705 22.58 -10.96 2.72
C PRO A 705 23.29 -12.08 3.49
N LYS A 706 24.43 -12.54 2.98
CA LYS A 706 25.22 -13.59 3.63
C LYS A 706 25.96 -13.04 4.85
N ASN A 707 26.05 -13.86 5.89
CA ASN A 707 26.92 -13.62 7.05
C ASN A 707 28.39 -13.81 6.62
N LEU A 708 29.06 -12.70 6.33
CA LEU A 708 30.46 -12.66 5.90
C LEU A 708 31.43 -12.92 7.07
N ARG A 709 30.96 -12.83 8.32
CA ARG A 709 31.72 -13.22 9.52
C ARG A 709 31.78 -14.73 9.73
N ASN A 710 30.88 -15.50 9.09
CA ASN A 710 30.92 -16.96 9.16
C ASN A 710 32.13 -17.49 8.39
N GLY A 711 33.15 -17.95 9.13
CA GLY A 711 34.36 -18.52 8.57
C GLY A 711 34.10 -19.75 7.68
N GLU A 712 33.12 -20.59 7.96
CA GLU A 712 32.76 -21.72 7.08
C GLU A 712 32.21 -21.24 5.74
N PHE A 713 31.46 -20.14 5.72
CA PHE A 713 30.96 -19.57 4.47
C PHE A 713 32.08 -18.90 3.68
N LEU A 714 32.77 -17.92 4.27
CA LEU A 714 33.74 -17.09 3.54
C LEU A 714 35.00 -17.88 3.16
N ARG A 715 35.47 -18.82 4.00
CA ARG A 715 36.64 -19.66 3.67
C ARG A 715 36.36 -20.72 2.60
N ASN A 716 35.09 -21.03 2.31
CA ASN A 716 34.71 -21.90 1.19
C ASN A 716 34.68 -21.15 -0.17
N LEU A 717 34.96 -19.85 -0.19
CA LEU A 717 35.12 -19.04 -1.39
C LEU A 717 36.60 -18.63 -1.55
N THR A 718 37.09 -18.59 -2.79
CA THR A 718 38.40 -18.00 -3.07
C THR A 718 38.32 -16.47 -3.04
N ARG A 719 39.46 -15.79 -2.86
CA ARG A 719 39.54 -14.32 -2.86
C ARG A 719 39.03 -13.73 -4.16
N GLU A 720 39.39 -14.33 -5.28
CA GLU A 720 38.96 -13.94 -6.63
C GLU A 720 37.44 -14.06 -6.74
N ARG A 721 36.86 -15.16 -6.23
CA ARG A 721 35.41 -15.35 -6.27
C ARG A 721 34.65 -14.30 -5.42
N VAL A 722 35.24 -13.85 -4.32
CA VAL A 722 34.68 -12.75 -3.52
C VAL A 722 34.81 -11.44 -4.28
N ALA A 723 35.96 -11.16 -4.91
CA ALA A 723 36.17 -9.98 -5.76
C ALA A 723 35.14 -9.92 -6.90
N ASP A 724 34.96 -11.01 -7.66
CA ASP A 724 33.96 -11.12 -8.73
C ASP A 724 32.54 -10.79 -8.24
N SER A 725 32.20 -11.23 -7.01
CA SER A 725 30.87 -11.02 -6.44
C SER A 725 30.63 -9.55 -6.06
N ILE A 726 31.70 -8.78 -5.85
CA ILE A 726 31.65 -7.34 -5.57
C ILE A 726 31.68 -6.55 -6.88
N ILE A 727 32.56 -6.91 -7.81
CA ILE A 727 32.71 -6.27 -9.13
C ILE A 727 31.42 -6.41 -9.94
N HIS A 728 30.96 -7.64 -10.15
CA HIS A 728 29.82 -7.98 -11.01
C HIS A 728 28.51 -8.12 -10.24
N GLY A 729 28.55 -7.91 -8.91
CA GLY A 729 27.40 -8.12 -8.04
C GLY A 729 26.93 -9.57 -8.03
N ILE A 730 25.71 -9.79 -7.52
CA ILE A 730 25.08 -11.11 -7.57
C ILE A 730 23.75 -11.00 -8.33
N LYS A 731 23.76 -11.40 -9.61
CA LYS A 731 22.55 -11.38 -10.45
C LYS A 731 21.40 -12.12 -9.77
N GLY A 732 20.22 -11.48 -9.76
CA GLY A 732 19.02 -11.98 -9.09
C GLY A 732 19.03 -11.79 -7.57
N SER A 733 19.90 -10.95 -7.03
CA SER A 733 19.82 -10.45 -5.66
C SER A 733 19.89 -8.91 -5.65
N PRO A 734 19.65 -8.29 -4.48
CA PRO A 734 19.84 -6.86 -4.29
C PRO A 734 21.30 -6.38 -4.39
N MET A 735 22.29 -7.29 -4.43
CA MET A 735 23.71 -6.93 -4.45
C MET A 735 24.11 -6.36 -5.82
N PRO A 736 24.43 -5.06 -5.93
CA PRO A 736 24.75 -4.42 -7.20
C PRO A 736 26.19 -4.71 -7.67
N PRO A 737 26.49 -4.49 -8.96
CA PRO A 737 27.85 -4.59 -9.48
C PRO A 737 28.65 -3.32 -9.21
N TRP A 738 29.39 -3.28 -8.10
CA TRP A 738 30.11 -2.07 -7.67
C TRP A 738 31.29 -1.70 -8.56
N GLY A 739 31.81 -2.66 -9.33
CA GLY A 739 32.94 -2.50 -10.24
C GLY A 739 32.56 -2.23 -11.69
N GLU A 740 31.27 -2.10 -12.00
CA GLU A 740 30.78 -1.88 -13.36
C GLU A 740 30.17 -0.48 -13.54
N VAL A 741 30.08 -0.06 -14.80
CA VAL A 741 29.37 1.13 -15.23
C VAL A 741 28.35 0.72 -16.28
N ALA A 742 27.13 1.23 -16.18
CA ALA A 742 26.07 0.95 -17.13
C ALA A 742 26.40 1.54 -18.51
N THR A 743 26.17 0.75 -19.56
CA THR A 743 26.63 1.05 -20.93
C THR A 743 25.74 2.01 -21.71
N ASP A 744 24.49 2.20 -21.28
CA ASP A 744 23.46 3.00 -21.96
C ASP A 744 23.32 4.42 -21.37
N LYS A 745 24.19 4.80 -20.42
CA LYS A 745 24.13 6.09 -19.75
C LYS A 745 24.77 7.17 -20.61
N SER A 746 23.98 8.19 -20.95
CA SER A 746 24.45 9.38 -21.67
C SER A 746 25.40 10.28 -20.85
N ILE A 747 25.46 10.09 -19.53
CA ILE A 747 26.17 10.96 -18.57
C ILE A 747 27.32 10.24 -17.83
N ALA A 748 27.49 8.92 -18.02
CA ALA A 748 28.47 8.17 -17.26
C ALA A 748 29.91 8.46 -17.73
N VAL A 749 30.64 9.21 -16.91
CA VAL A 749 32.11 9.13 -16.85
C VAL A 749 32.42 7.68 -16.47
N GLY A 750 33.21 6.98 -17.30
CA GLY A 750 33.46 5.53 -17.25
C GLY A 750 34.19 4.98 -16.01
N THR A 751 34.04 5.61 -14.85
CA THR A 751 34.63 5.21 -13.57
C THR A 751 33.56 4.54 -12.69
N PRO A 752 33.79 3.28 -12.26
CA PRO A 752 32.87 2.58 -11.35
C PRO A 752 32.90 3.16 -9.93
N VAL A 753 31.96 2.73 -9.08
CA VAL A 753 31.91 3.13 -7.67
C VAL A 753 33.15 2.63 -6.92
N LEU A 754 33.54 1.38 -7.17
CA LEU A 754 34.79 0.79 -6.69
C LEU A 754 35.61 0.32 -7.88
N THR A 755 36.88 0.71 -7.94
CA THR A 755 37.82 0.17 -8.92
C THR A 755 38.21 -1.26 -8.54
N GLU A 756 38.69 -2.05 -9.50
CA GLU A 756 39.16 -3.41 -9.27
C GLU A 756 40.23 -3.47 -8.14
N THR A 757 41.20 -2.56 -8.17
CA THR A 757 42.23 -2.43 -7.12
C THR A 757 41.62 -2.20 -5.72
N GLU A 758 40.58 -1.37 -5.63
CA GLU A 758 39.89 -1.09 -4.37
C GLU A 758 39.07 -2.29 -3.88
N VAL A 759 38.44 -3.02 -4.80
CA VAL A 759 37.77 -4.28 -4.49
C VAL A 759 38.76 -5.29 -3.92
N HIS A 760 39.94 -5.46 -4.51
CA HIS A 760 40.95 -6.38 -3.98
C HIS A 760 41.41 -5.99 -2.56
N LYS A 761 41.64 -4.70 -2.30
CA LYS A 761 41.94 -4.21 -0.95
C LYS A 761 40.81 -4.50 0.04
N MET A 762 39.55 -4.38 -0.40
CA MET A 762 38.39 -4.72 0.42
C MET A 762 38.30 -6.22 0.70
N VAL A 763 38.59 -7.08 -0.29
CA VAL A 763 38.67 -8.53 -0.08
C VAL A 763 39.78 -8.90 0.90
N ASP A 764 40.96 -8.29 0.79
CA ASP A 764 42.06 -8.50 1.73
C ASP A 764 41.67 -8.14 3.17
N TRP A 765 40.99 -7.02 3.33
CA TRP A 765 40.43 -6.60 4.61
C TRP A 765 39.38 -7.59 5.13
N LEU A 766 38.42 -8.03 4.30
CA LEU A 766 37.38 -9.00 4.69
C LEU A 766 37.97 -10.31 5.22
N PHE A 767 39.00 -10.86 4.54
CA PHE A 767 39.64 -12.11 4.97
C PHE A 767 40.52 -11.93 6.21
N SER A 768 41.13 -10.75 6.41
CA SER A 768 41.92 -10.48 7.61
C SER A 768 41.05 -10.24 8.86
N ALA A 769 39.79 -9.83 8.67
CA ALA A 769 38.82 -9.63 9.76
C ALA A 769 38.13 -10.93 10.25
N LEU A 770 38.37 -12.09 9.62
CA LEU A 770 37.72 -13.35 10.00
C LEU A 770 38.25 -13.92 11.33
N PRO A 771 37.38 -14.37 12.25
CA PRO A 771 37.81 -15.01 13.50
C PRO A 771 38.37 -16.43 13.27
N GLY A 772 39.57 -16.73 13.78
CA GLY A 772 40.23 -18.05 13.77
C GLY A 772 41.37 -18.21 12.73
N GLU A 773 42.35 -19.09 13.00
CA GLU A 773 43.67 -19.12 12.32
C GLU A 773 43.72 -19.82 10.95
N ASN A 774 42.83 -20.76 10.63
CA ASN A 774 42.95 -21.56 9.40
C ASN A 774 42.35 -20.85 8.18
N VAL A 775 43.21 -20.23 7.38
CA VAL A 775 42.90 -19.69 6.05
C VAL A 775 43.12 -20.80 5.02
N ILE A 776 42.05 -21.22 4.33
CA ILE A 776 42.14 -22.01 3.09
C ILE A 776 42.78 -21.10 2.04
N ARG A 777 44.01 -21.44 1.61
CA ARG A 777 44.82 -20.56 0.75
C ARG A 777 44.58 -20.85 -0.73
N ASP A 778 44.26 -22.10 -1.06
CA ASP A 778 44.18 -22.57 -2.45
C ASP A 778 42.89 -23.35 -2.74
N LYS A 779 42.52 -23.40 -4.02
CA LYS A 779 41.31 -24.11 -4.52
C LYS A 779 41.27 -25.59 -4.11
N GLN A 780 42.44 -26.21 -3.96
CA GLN A 780 42.60 -27.64 -3.64
C GLN A 780 42.10 -27.98 -2.23
N ASP A 781 42.10 -27.00 -1.33
CA ASP A 781 41.69 -27.15 0.08
C ASP A 781 40.16 -27.19 0.25
N VAL A 782 39.39 -26.97 -0.81
CA VAL A 782 37.91 -27.00 -0.81
C VAL A 782 37.40 -28.12 -1.72
N PRO A 783 36.95 -29.27 -1.18
CA PRO A 783 36.55 -30.45 -1.97
C PRO A 783 35.49 -30.18 -3.05
N LYS A 784 34.58 -29.23 -2.81
CA LYS A 784 33.52 -28.85 -3.77
C LYS A 784 34.09 -28.32 -5.10
N TRP A 785 35.21 -27.60 -5.06
CA TRP A 785 35.81 -26.99 -6.26
C TRP A 785 36.63 -28.00 -7.08
N ASN A 786 37.01 -29.13 -6.49
CA ASN A 786 37.69 -30.23 -7.19
C ASN A 786 36.75 -31.08 -8.06
N TYR A 787 35.43 -30.98 -7.89
CA TYR A 787 34.45 -31.74 -8.67
C TYR A 787 34.28 -31.18 -10.08
N SER A 788 34.97 -31.78 -11.05
CA SER A 788 34.95 -31.41 -12.46
C SER A 788 33.91 -32.20 -13.28
N ILE A 789 33.77 -31.84 -14.57
CA ILE A 789 32.94 -32.60 -15.51
C ILE A 789 33.39 -34.06 -15.65
N GLN A 790 34.70 -34.33 -15.55
CA GLN A 790 35.24 -35.69 -15.64
C GLN A 790 34.67 -36.59 -14.54
N HIS A 791 34.54 -36.08 -13.31
CA HIS A 791 33.93 -36.83 -12.21
C HIS A 791 32.47 -37.18 -12.51
N VAL A 792 31.72 -36.30 -13.18
CA VAL A 792 30.34 -36.59 -13.60
C VAL A 792 30.32 -37.74 -14.60
N LEU A 793 31.23 -37.74 -15.58
CA LEU A 793 31.34 -38.79 -16.60
C LEU A 793 31.74 -40.13 -15.99
N ASP A 794 32.72 -40.12 -15.07
CA ASP A 794 33.19 -41.30 -14.35
C ASP A 794 32.07 -41.93 -13.51
N GLU A 795 31.27 -41.11 -12.82
CA GLU A 795 30.12 -41.56 -12.05
C GLU A 795 29.01 -42.16 -12.92
N LEU A 796 28.78 -41.62 -14.13
CA LEU A 796 27.77 -42.10 -15.08
C LEU A 796 28.14 -43.41 -15.78
N GLN A 797 29.39 -43.88 -15.65
CA GLN A 797 29.92 -45.04 -16.38
C GLN A 797 29.75 -44.93 -17.91
N SER A 798 29.60 -43.71 -18.44
CA SER A 798 29.41 -43.42 -19.86
C SER A 798 30.74 -43.00 -20.51
N ALA A 799 30.95 -43.35 -21.78
CA ALA A 799 32.18 -43.05 -22.56
C ALA A 799 32.73 -41.62 -22.33
N PRO A 800 34.07 -41.41 -22.37
CA PRO A 800 34.80 -40.30 -21.74
C PRO A 800 34.60 -38.89 -22.34
N ASP A 801 33.56 -38.67 -23.15
CA ASP A 801 33.39 -37.46 -23.95
C ASP A 801 32.22 -36.60 -23.45
N SER A 802 32.55 -35.48 -22.79
CA SER A 802 31.61 -34.48 -22.27
C SER A 802 30.72 -33.89 -23.36
N SER A 803 31.22 -33.75 -24.58
CA SER A 803 30.52 -33.12 -25.70
C SER A 803 29.27 -33.90 -26.15
N LYS A 804 29.11 -35.17 -25.73
CA LYS A 804 27.91 -35.97 -26.02
C LYS A 804 26.73 -35.62 -25.13
N LEU A 805 27.01 -35.26 -23.88
CA LEU A 805 26.04 -35.02 -22.81
C LEU A 805 25.80 -33.53 -22.56
N PHE A 806 26.83 -32.70 -22.77
CA PHE A 806 26.81 -31.28 -22.47
C PHE A 806 27.08 -30.43 -23.72
N ASP A 807 26.45 -29.26 -23.77
CA ASP A 807 26.85 -28.13 -24.60
C ASP A 807 27.88 -27.31 -23.81
N GLU A 808 29.08 -27.21 -24.36
CA GLU A 808 30.21 -26.51 -23.77
C GLU A 808 30.26 -25.08 -24.30
N GLN A 809 30.33 -24.10 -23.40
CA GLN A 809 30.41 -22.69 -23.76
C GLN A 809 31.57 -22.03 -23.01
N PRO A 810 32.29 -21.08 -23.63
CA PRO A 810 33.25 -20.25 -22.90
C PRO A 810 32.56 -19.55 -21.73
N ASN A 811 33.19 -19.59 -20.57
CA ASN A 811 32.74 -18.86 -19.38
C ASN A 811 33.71 -17.71 -19.10
N PRO A 812 33.51 -16.54 -19.72
CA PRO A 812 34.39 -15.39 -19.50
C PRO A 812 34.31 -14.84 -18.06
N SER A 813 33.27 -15.21 -17.31
CA SER A 813 32.99 -14.72 -15.95
C SER A 813 33.52 -15.60 -14.82
N SER A 814 34.30 -16.66 -15.13
CA SER A 814 34.90 -17.52 -14.10
C SER A 814 36.30 -18.01 -14.48
N GLU A 815 37.31 -17.52 -13.76
CA GLU A 815 38.68 -18.04 -13.86
C GLU A 815 38.82 -19.46 -13.29
N ILE A 816 37.85 -19.91 -12.50
CA ILE A 816 37.86 -21.24 -11.85
C ILE A 816 37.38 -22.33 -12.81
N ASN A 817 36.35 -22.05 -13.59
CA ASN A 817 35.86 -22.92 -14.66
C ASN A 817 35.76 -22.07 -15.94
N PRO A 818 36.77 -22.08 -16.82
CA PRO A 818 36.76 -21.29 -18.06
C PRO A 818 35.72 -21.78 -19.07
N GLN A 819 35.08 -22.93 -18.80
CA GLN A 819 33.97 -23.46 -19.56
C GLN A 819 32.74 -23.64 -18.66
N SER A 820 31.57 -23.33 -19.23
CA SER A 820 30.25 -23.62 -18.70
C SER A 820 29.69 -24.87 -19.38
N TYR A 821 29.10 -25.77 -18.59
CA TYR A 821 28.50 -27.01 -19.09
C TYR A 821 26.98 -26.99 -18.92
N PHE A 822 26.24 -27.19 -20.01
CA PHE A 822 24.78 -27.29 -19.99
C PHE A 822 24.32 -28.63 -20.55
N ILE A 823 23.42 -29.34 -19.87
CA ILE A 823 22.87 -30.61 -20.34
C ILE A 823 22.14 -30.38 -21.66
N LYS A 824 22.45 -31.17 -22.69
CA LYS A 824 21.84 -31.01 -24.03
C LYS A 824 20.32 -31.19 -23.99
N LYS A 825 19.60 -30.34 -24.73
CA LYS A 825 18.13 -30.36 -24.79
C LYS A 825 17.52 -31.68 -25.24
N LYS A 826 18.22 -32.48 -26.07
CA LYS A 826 17.77 -33.83 -26.46
C LYS A 826 17.50 -34.78 -25.28
N TYR A 827 18.06 -34.51 -24.10
CA TYR A 827 17.85 -35.30 -22.89
C TYR A 827 16.67 -34.83 -22.02
N TYR A 828 16.04 -33.70 -22.36
CA TYR A 828 14.86 -33.17 -21.68
C TYR A 828 13.60 -33.91 -22.16
N THR A 829 13.62 -35.24 -22.05
CA THR A 829 12.49 -36.10 -22.41
C THR A 829 11.39 -35.99 -21.36
N VAL A 830 10.14 -36.29 -21.74
CA VAL A 830 8.99 -36.31 -20.82
C VAL A 830 9.28 -37.20 -19.61
N GLU A 831 9.92 -38.36 -19.84
CA GLU A 831 10.31 -39.29 -18.78
C GLU A 831 11.35 -38.71 -17.81
N ASN A 832 12.43 -38.10 -18.32
CA ASN A 832 13.46 -37.53 -17.46
C ASN A 832 12.95 -36.36 -16.62
N LEU A 833 12.09 -35.52 -17.21
CA LEU A 833 11.46 -34.41 -16.49
C LEU A 833 10.48 -34.93 -15.42
N ALA A 834 9.70 -35.97 -15.73
CA ALA A 834 8.79 -36.59 -14.75
C ALA A 834 9.54 -37.22 -13.57
N HIS A 835 10.66 -37.90 -13.82
CA HIS A 835 11.52 -38.43 -12.76
C HIS A 835 12.16 -37.32 -11.90
N GLY A 836 12.66 -36.26 -12.55
CA GLY A 836 13.20 -35.09 -11.86
C GLY A 836 12.15 -34.41 -10.97
N GLN A 837 10.94 -34.23 -11.48
CA GLN A 837 9.81 -33.66 -10.75
C GLN A 837 9.43 -34.50 -9.53
N ALA A 838 9.20 -35.80 -9.73
CA ALA A 838 8.80 -36.69 -8.65
C ALA A 838 9.84 -36.71 -7.52
N PHE A 839 11.14 -36.67 -7.87
CA PHE A 839 12.21 -36.59 -6.89
C PHE A 839 12.23 -35.25 -6.16
N PHE A 840 12.07 -34.14 -6.88
CA PHE A 840 12.04 -32.78 -6.32
C PHE A 840 10.86 -32.60 -5.35
N ASP A 841 9.66 -33.02 -5.74
CA ASP A 841 8.44 -32.91 -4.93
C ASP A 841 8.56 -33.67 -3.60
N LEU A 842 9.19 -34.85 -3.64
CA LEU A 842 9.36 -35.69 -2.45
C LEU A 842 10.44 -35.15 -1.50
N ASN A 843 11.55 -34.64 -2.02
CA ASN A 843 12.76 -34.39 -1.22
C ASN A 843 13.13 -32.91 -1.07
N CYS A 844 12.88 -32.10 -2.09
CA CYS A 844 13.37 -30.72 -2.19
C CYS A 844 12.27 -29.69 -1.85
N ALA A 845 11.03 -29.98 -2.22
CA ALA A 845 9.89 -29.06 -2.08
C ALA A 845 9.57 -28.67 -0.63
N VAL A 846 9.95 -29.50 0.36
CA VAL A 846 9.78 -29.16 1.79
C VAL A 846 10.51 -27.87 2.19
N CYS A 847 11.64 -27.57 1.53
CA CYS A 847 12.41 -26.34 1.73
C CYS A 847 12.22 -25.36 0.57
N HIS A 848 12.30 -25.84 -0.67
CA HIS A 848 12.26 -24.99 -1.87
C HIS A 848 10.85 -24.67 -2.37
N GLY A 849 9.79 -25.28 -1.84
CA GLY A 849 8.42 -25.17 -2.36
C GLY A 849 8.21 -26.06 -3.59
N LYS A 850 6.97 -26.49 -3.86
CA LYS A 850 6.65 -27.30 -5.07
C LYS A 850 6.93 -26.55 -6.37
N GLU A 851 6.63 -25.26 -6.37
CA GLU A 851 6.93 -24.35 -7.48
C GLU A 851 8.40 -23.88 -7.49
N ALA A 852 9.23 -24.44 -6.60
CA ALA A 852 10.63 -24.06 -6.41
C ALA A 852 10.87 -22.56 -6.15
N ASP A 853 9.87 -21.89 -5.55
CA ASP A 853 9.85 -20.46 -5.30
C ASP A 853 10.60 -20.06 -4.01
N GLY A 854 11.05 -21.04 -3.21
CA GLY A 854 11.70 -20.84 -1.91
C GLY A 854 10.70 -20.55 -0.77
N SER A 855 9.43 -20.98 -0.88
CA SER A 855 8.42 -20.93 0.20
C SER A 855 8.01 -22.31 0.75
N GLY A 856 8.90 -23.30 0.70
CA GLY A 856 8.62 -24.59 1.33
C GLY A 856 8.25 -24.44 2.81
N MET A 857 7.50 -25.40 3.36
CA MET A 857 7.02 -25.37 4.75
C MET A 857 8.13 -25.04 5.78
N ARG A 858 9.36 -25.48 5.53
CA ARG A 858 10.52 -25.21 6.41
C ARG A 858 11.22 -23.86 6.16
N ALA A 859 10.89 -23.14 5.09
CA ALA A 859 11.55 -21.89 4.73
C ALA A 859 11.28 -20.76 5.74
N GLY A 860 10.10 -20.76 6.39
CA GLY A 860 9.70 -19.72 7.35
C GLY A 860 10.60 -19.64 8.58
N THR A 861 11.17 -20.77 9.02
CA THR A 861 12.05 -20.83 10.20
C THR A 861 13.54 -20.63 9.87
N MET A 862 13.91 -20.49 8.59
CA MET A 862 15.30 -20.35 8.13
C MET A 862 15.72 -18.89 7.99
N ALA A 863 15.67 -18.13 9.10
CA ALA A 863 15.88 -16.68 9.11
C ALA A 863 17.28 -16.24 8.61
N GLU A 864 18.33 -17.00 8.90
CA GLU A 864 19.71 -16.64 8.55
C GLU A 864 20.11 -17.06 7.12
N ALA A 865 19.39 -18.01 6.52
CA ALA A 865 19.70 -18.53 5.19
C ALA A 865 18.46 -19.15 4.52
N LYS A 866 17.56 -18.30 4.03
CA LYS A 866 16.36 -18.76 3.30
C LYS A 866 16.73 -19.62 2.09
N PRO A 867 15.98 -20.72 1.83
CA PRO A 867 16.13 -21.51 0.61
C PRO A 867 16.04 -20.63 -0.62
N ARG A 868 16.91 -20.86 -1.60
CA ARG A 868 16.93 -20.05 -2.80
C ARG A 868 15.72 -20.37 -3.67
N MET A 869 15.16 -19.32 -4.27
CA MET A 869 14.13 -19.37 -5.30
C MET A 869 14.77 -19.87 -6.61
N LEU A 870 14.50 -21.11 -6.99
CA LEU A 870 15.08 -21.73 -8.19
C LEU A 870 14.37 -21.24 -9.47
N THR A 871 13.20 -20.62 -9.35
CA THR A 871 12.54 -19.82 -10.40
C THR A 871 13.21 -18.46 -10.64
N ASN A 872 14.23 -18.07 -9.85
CA ASN A 872 14.95 -16.82 -10.01
C ASN A 872 15.84 -16.86 -11.26
N LEU A 873 15.32 -16.30 -12.35
CA LEU A 873 15.96 -16.40 -13.65
C LEU A 873 17.33 -15.71 -13.73
N ASN A 874 17.46 -14.51 -13.16
CA ASN A 874 18.73 -13.79 -13.12
C ASN A 874 19.82 -14.58 -12.38
N TRP A 875 19.44 -15.37 -11.38
CA TRP A 875 20.37 -16.26 -10.69
C TRP A 875 20.62 -17.57 -11.45
N ILE A 876 19.59 -18.24 -11.97
CA ILE A 876 19.75 -19.57 -12.59
C ILE A 876 20.50 -19.48 -13.93
N LYS A 877 20.29 -18.42 -14.73
CA LYS A 877 20.98 -18.21 -16.04
C LYS A 877 22.49 -18.06 -15.90
N THR A 878 22.96 -17.54 -14.77
CA THR A 878 24.40 -17.25 -14.57
C THR A 878 25.18 -18.43 -14.01
N ARG A 879 24.54 -19.58 -13.84
CA ARG A 879 25.08 -20.79 -13.20
C ARG A 879 24.94 -21.88 -14.25
N ASP A 880 26.00 -22.60 -14.52
CA ASP A 880 25.96 -23.75 -15.43
C ASP A 880 25.40 -24.99 -14.70
N ASP A 881 25.15 -26.07 -15.42
CA ASP A 881 24.60 -27.29 -14.82
C ASP A 881 25.62 -27.97 -13.91
N LEU A 882 26.93 -27.84 -14.19
CA LEU A 882 27.98 -28.34 -13.30
C LEU A 882 27.95 -27.65 -11.92
N HIS A 883 27.70 -26.34 -11.86
CA HIS A 883 27.52 -25.62 -10.60
C HIS A 883 26.32 -26.13 -9.79
N LEU A 884 25.21 -26.42 -10.45
CA LEU A 884 24.02 -26.98 -9.80
C LEU A 884 24.29 -28.39 -9.29
N LEU A 885 24.96 -29.24 -10.08
CA LEU A 885 25.41 -30.58 -9.67
C LEU A 885 26.33 -30.53 -8.44
N ARG A 886 27.31 -29.60 -8.40
CA ARG A 886 28.17 -29.37 -7.22
C ARG A 886 27.37 -29.01 -5.99
N SER A 887 26.36 -28.15 -6.14
CA SER A 887 25.54 -27.67 -5.04
C SER A 887 24.60 -28.75 -4.50
N ILE A 888 24.11 -29.65 -5.34
CA ILE A 888 23.35 -30.83 -4.91
C ILE A 888 24.30 -31.83 -4.22
N LYS A 889 25.45 -32.16 -4.84
CA LYS A 889 26.38 -33.17 -4.33
C LYS A 889 26.97 -32.79 -2.96
N TYR A 890 27.47 -31.57 -2.82
CA TYR A 890 28.18 -31.10 -1.61
C TYR A 890 27.37 -30.17 -0.71
N GLY A 891 26.13 -29.86 -1.09
CA GLY A 891 25.33 -28.86 -0.38
C GLY A 891 25.85 -27.44 -0.59
N VAL A 892 25.35 -26.53 0.25
CA VAL A 892 25.75 -25.12 0.29
C VAL A 892 26.23 -24.78 1.70
N PRO A 893 27.55 -24.66 1.92
CA PRO A 893 28.13 -24.34 3.22
C PRO A 893 27.55 -23.06 3.83
N GLY A 894 27.40 -23.05 5.16
CA GLY A 894 26.75 -21.95 5.89
C GLY A 894 25.25 -21.83 5.66
N THR A 895 24.58 -22.89 5.17
CA THR A 895 23.12 -22.95 4.99
C THR A 895 22.56 -24.31 5.41
N SER A 896 21.24 -24.44 5.50
CA SER A 896 20.56 -25.72 5.77
C SER A 896 20.53 -26.68 4.57
N MET A 897 21.14 -26.33 3.43
CA MET A 897 21.24 -27.23 2.26
C MET A 897 22.39 -28.22 2.45
N THR A 898 22.07 -29.39 2.99
CA THR A 898 23.03 -30.47 3.25
C THR A 898 23.53 -31.13 1.95
N PRO A 899 24.66 -31.86 1.97
CA PRO A 899 25.11 -32.68 0.85
C PRO A 899 24.10 -33.79 0.50
N TRP A 900 23.80 -33.99 -0.79
CA TRP A 900 22.98 -35.09 -1.31
C TRP A 900 23.78 -36.09 -2.15
N GLY A 901 25.10 -35.93 -2.21
CA GLY A 901 26.00 -36.73 -3.05
C GLY A 901 25.83 -38.23 -2.86
N ASP A 902 25.77 -38.67 -1.62
CA ASP A 902 25.66 -40.10 -1.24
C ASP A 902 24.21 -40.60 -1.25
N LEU A 903 23.23 -39.70 -1.36
CA LEU A 903 21.79 -39.98 -1.38
C LEU A 903 21.20 -39.99 -2.79
N THR A 904 22.00 -39.69 -3.82
CA THR A 904 21.54 -39.55 -5.21
C THR A 904 22.48 -40.23 -6.18
N SER A 905 21.93 -40.91 -7.19
CA SER A 905 22.70 -41.33 -8.36
C SER A 905 23.04 -40.12 -9.26
N PRO A 906 24.11 -40.18 -10.08
CA PRO A 906 24.41 -39.11 -11.03
C PRO A 906 23.27 -38.85 -12.01
N THR A 907 22.55 -39.88 -12.45
CA THR A 907 21.35 -39.76 -13.30
C THR A 907 20.23 -38.99 -12.61
N GLN A 908 19.93 -39.30 -11.34
CA GLN A 908 18.93 -38.57 -10.55
C GLN A 908 19.31 -37.09 -10.39
N ARG A 909 20.60 -36.80 -10.14
CA ARG A 909 21.08 -35.41 -10.08
C ARG A 909 20.88 -34.68 -11.41
N MET A 910 21.17 -35.32 -12.54
CA MET A 910 20.95 -34.72 -13.86
C MET A 910 19.47 -34.48 -14.14
N GLN A 911 18.60 -35.45 -13.86
CA GLN A 911 17.14 -35.31 -14.01
C GLN A 911 16.61 -34.15 -13.14
N LEU A 912 17.11 -34.02 -11.91
CA LEU A 912 16.78 -32.91 -11.03
C LEU A 912 17.20 -31.56 -11.62
N VAL A 913 18.41 -31.46 -12.17
CA VAL A 913 18.88 -30.24 -12.83
C VAL A 913 18.04 -29.91 -14.08
N MET A 914 17.72 -30.91 -14.92
CA MET A 914 16.83 -30.72 -16.08
C MET A 914 15.47 -30.17 -15.64
N TYR A 915 14.87 -30.73 -14.59
CA TYR A 915 13.60 -30.26 -14.03
C TYR A 915 13.73 -28.85 -13.44
N ILE A 916 14.78 -28.55 -12.67
CA ILE A 916 15.01 -27.20 -12.14
C ILE A 916 15.06 -26.15 -13.26
N ARG A 917 15.64 -26.50 -14.41
CA ARG A 917 15.72 -25.61 -15.60
C ARG A 917 14.36 -25.36 -16.26
N THR A 918 13.33 -26.19 -16.03
CA THR A 918 12.01 -25.95 -16.62
C THR A 918 11.27 -24.80 -15.94
N PHE A 919 11.47 -24.60 -14.63
CA PHE A 919 10.81 -23.54 -13.86
C PHE A 919 11.07 -22.12 -14.37
N SER A 920 12.19 -21.89 -15.05
CA SER A 920 12.65 -20.57 -15.43
C SER A 920 12.48 -20.26 -16.92
N LYS A 921 11.98 -21.22 -17.71
CA LYS A 921 11.95 -21.13 -19.18
C LYS A 921 10.98 -20.08 -19.69
N GLU A 922 9.74 -20.11 -19.23
CA GLU A 922 8.70 -19.16 -19.64
C GLU A 922 9.10 -17.71 -19.29
N LYS A 923 9.64 -17.50 -18.08
CA LYS A 923 10.14 -16.19 -17.66
C LYS A 923 11.25 -15.68 -18.59
N SER A 924 12.10 -16.55 -19.11
CA SER A 924 13.20 -16.16 -20.01
C SER A 924 12.72 -15.70 -21.37
N LEU A 925 11.70 -16.36 -21.89
CA LEU A 925 11.07 -15.95 -23.14
C LEU A 925 10.38 -14.60 -22.97
N ARG A 926 9.71 -14.38 -21.82
CA ARG A 926 9.10 -13.09 -21.49
C ARG A 926 10.12 -11.95 -21.33
N GLU A 927 11.26 -12.21 -20.67
CA GLU A 927 12.35 -11.23 -20.53
C GLU A 927 12.91 -10.81 -21.90
N SER A 928 13.24 -11.78 -22.77
CA SER A 928 13.78 -11.51 -24.11
C SER A 928 12.82 -10.67 -24.96
N LEU A 929 11.52 -10.97 -24.89
CA LEU A 929 10.49 -10.18 -25.56
C LEU A 929 10.39 -8.75 -24.99
N THR A 930 10.46 -8.62 -23.66
CA THR A 930 10.30 -7.32 -22.98
C THR A 930 11.49 -6.41 -23.25
N GLU A 931 12.71 -6.93 -23.22
CA GLU A 931 13.95 -6.19 -23.57
C GLU A 931 13.89 -5.62 -24.99
N SER A 932 13.48 -6.45 -25.97
CA SER A 932 13.32 -6.01 -27.36
C SER A 932 12.22 -4.95 -27.49
N ILE A 933 11.09 -5.12 -26.80
CA ILE A 933 10.02 -4.12 -26.75
C ILE A 933 10.49 -2.79 -26.15
N TYR A 934 11.26 -2.82 -25.06
CA TYR A 934 11.77 -1.62 -24.42
C TYR A 934 12.71 -0.86 -25.36
N LYS A 935 13.70 -1.55 -25.93
CA LYS A 935 14.70 -0.95 -26.84
C LYS A 935 14.06 -0.34 -28.08
N THR A 936 13.02 -0.97 -28.61
CA THR A 936 12.34 -0.53 -29.84
C THR A 936 11.29 0.55 -29.58
N PHE A 937 10.40 0.35 -28.61
CA PHE A 937 9.21 1.19 -28.43
C PHE A 937 9.36 2.19 -27.28
N ASP A 938 9.78 1.75 -26.09
CA ASP A 938 9.86 2.63 -24.91
C ASP A 938 10.97 3.67 -25.08
N ARG A 939 12.12 3.29 -25.65
CA ARG A 939 13.19 4.23 -25.98
C ARG A 939 12.74 5.29 -27.00
N THR A 940 11.93 4.89 -27.98
CA THR A 940 11.35 5.80 -28.96
C THR A 940 10.38 6.78 -28.30
N ASP A 941 9.59 6.32 -27.32
CA ASP A 941 8.70 7.19 -26.55
C ASP A 941 9.46 8.24 -25.73
N ILE A 942 10.57 7.86 -25.09
CA ILE A 942 11.49 8.81 -24.41
C ILE A 942 11.95 9.88 -25.39
N LEU A 943 12.42 9.45 -26.57
CA LEU A 943 12.93 10.35 -27.59
C LEU A 943 11.86 11.34 -28.06
N PHE A 944 10.58 10.91 -28.13
CA PHE A 944 9.48 11.83 -28.40
C PHE A 944 9.24 12.81 -27.24
N GLU A 945 9.27 12.36 -26.00
CA GLU A 945 9.12 13.28 -24.85
C GLU A 945 10.29 14.27 -24.74
N GLU A 946 11.51 13.87 -25.07
CA GLU A 946 12.66 14.77 -25.18
C GLU A 946 12.48 15.81 -26.30
N ALA A 947 11.98 15.37 -27.47
CA ALA A 947 11.63 16.27 -28.56
C ALA A 947 10.52 17.25 -28.16
N ARG A 948 9.51 16.78 -27.42
CA ARG A 948 8.44 17.60 -26.85
C ARG A 948 8.97 18.58 -25.81
N GLY A 949 9.92 18.20 -24.97
CA GLY A 949 10.60 19.05 -23.97
C GLY A 949 10.96 20.44 -24.48
N LYS A 950 11.74 20.48 -25.56
CA LYS A 950 12.21 21.73 -26.16
C LYS A 950 11.08 22.53 -26.80
N ASN A 951 10.14 21.87 -27.48
CA ASN A 951 9.00 22.53 -28.10
C ASN A 951 8.00 23.08 -27.06
N TYR A 952 7.82 22.38 -25.95
CA TYR A 952 6.89 22.71 -24.88
C TYR A 952 7.34 23.95 -24.10
N THR A 953 8.65 24.16 -23.91
CA THR A 953 9.17 25.43 -23.35
C THR A 953 8.80 26.61 -24.24
N ALA A 954 9.06 26.52 -25.54
CA ALA A 954 8.71 27.58 -26.49
C ALA A 954 7.19 27.81 -26.57
N LEU A 955 6.40 26.75 -26.47
CA LEU A 955 4.94 26.79 -26.39
C LEU A 955 4.49 27.56 -25.13
N LEU A 956 5.02 27.23 -23.96
CA LEU A 956 4.67 27.85 -22.69
C LEU A 956 5.06 29.33 -22.63
N GLU A 957 6.25 29.66 -23.13
CA GLU A 957 6.72 31.04 -23.27
C GLU A 957 5.82 31.84 -24.21
N SER A 958 5.49 31.27 -25.38
CA SER A 958 4.58 31.89 -26.35
C SER A 958 3.17 32.06 -25.79
N GLN A 959 2.67 31.09 -25.01
CA GLN A 959 1.36 31.16 -24.37
C GLN A 959 1.33 32.22 -23.27
N THR A 960 2.36 32.27 -22.43
CA THR A 960 2.48 33.30 -21.37
C THR A 960 2.60 34.70 -21.97
N ALA A 961 3.40 34.85 -23.03
CA ALA A 961 3.52 36.10 -23.76
C ALA A 961 2.19 36.51 -24.41
N TYR A 962 1.45 35.55 -25.00
CA TYR A 962 0.14 35.78 -25.58
C TYR A 962 -0.87 36.27 -24.54
N GLU A 963 -1.02 35.58 -23.40
CA GLU A 963 -1.96 35.98 -22.34
C GLU A 963 -1.59 37.35 -21.76
N LYS A 964 -0.30 37.65 -21.59
CA LYS A 964 0.15 38.98 -21.13
C LYS A 964 -0.23 40.09 -22.10
N ILE A 965 -0.01 39.90 -23.41
CA ILE A 965 -0.36 40.91 -24.43
C ILE A 965 -1.88 41.04 -24.56
N LYS A 966 -2.62 39.93 -24.47
CA LYS A 966 -4.08 39.92 -24.47
C LYS A 966 -4.64 40.69 -23.27
N GLN A 967 -4.11 40.45 -22.07
CA GLN A 967 -4.48 41.19 -20.87
C GLN A 967 -4.18 42.69 -21.01
N GLN A 968 -2.99 43.06 -21.46
CA GLN A 968 -2.63 44.47 -21.70
C GLN A 968 -3.58 45.15 -22.70
N ARG A 969 -4.01 44.42 -23.74
CA ARG A 969 -4.99 44.92 -24.71
C ARG A 969 -6.39 45.06 -24.08
N GLU A 970 -6.85 44.07 -23.31
CA GLU A 970 -8.15 44.09 -22.63
C GLU A 970 -8.23 45.24 -21.61
N GLU A 971 -7.17 45.48 -20.83
CA GLU A 971 -7.06 46.61 -19.89
C GLU A 971 -7.16 47.97 -20.61
N LEU A 972 -6.65 48.10 -21.84
CA LEU A 972 -6.79 49.32 -22.65
C LEU A 972 -8.18 49.48 -23.28
N TYR A 973 -8.93 48.38 -23.48
CA TYR A 973 -10.31 48.41 -24.00
C TYR A 973 -11.34 48.77 -22.92
N GLU A 974 -11.07 48.48 -21.64
CA GLU A 974 -11.96 48.82 -20.53
C GLU A 974 -11.94 50.33 -20.17
N ASP A 975 -10.96 51.09 -20.66
CA ASP A 975 -10.88 52.55 -20.54
C ASP A 975 -11.15 53.26 -21.88
N ASP A 976 -12.43 53.56 -22.16
CA ASP A 976 -12.90 54.21 -23.39
C ASP A 976 -12.16 55.52 -23.73
N LYS A 977 -11.62 56.24 -22.73
CA LYS A 977 -10.88 57.49 -22.95
C LYS A 977 -9.38 57.28 -23.23
N ALA A 978 -8.82 56.15 -22.82
CA ALA A 978 -7.45 55.76 -23.12
C ALA A 978 -7.34 55.13 -24.53
N ALA A 979 -8.35 54.36 -24.94
CA ALA A 979 -8.41 53.72 -26.26
C ALA A 979 -8.45 54.74 -27.43
N GLU A 980 -9.15 55.88 -27.27
CA GLU A 980 -9.19 56.96 -28.27
C GLU A 980 -7.88 57.77 -28.36
N LYS A 981 -7.09 57.83 -27.27
CA LYS A 981 -5.84 58.60 -27.21
C LYS A 981 -4.60 57.83 -27.68
N ASP A 982 -4.63 56.50 -27.63
CA ASP A 982 -3.47 55.65 -27.93
C ASP A 982 -3.79 54.50 -28.90
N PHE A 983 -4.49 54.86 -29.99
CA PHE A 983 -4.92 53.93 -31.04
C PHE A 983 -3.73 53.19 -31.70
N ASP A 984 -2.60 53.87 -31.90
CA ASP A 984 -1.40 53.26 -32.48
C ASP A 984 -0.78 52.19 -31.57
N HIS A 985 -0.83 52.39 -30.24
CA HIS A 985 -0.39 51.38 -29.28
C HIS A 985 -1.33 50.16 -29.27
N LEU A 986 -2.65 50.38 -29.34
CA LEU A 986 -3.63 49.30 -29.47
C LEU A 986 -3.44 48.46 -30.74
N VAL A 987 -3.22 49.10 -31.89
CA VAL A 987 -2.92 48.40 -33.15
C VAL A 987 -1.61 47.61 -33.04
N THR A 988 -0.61 48.16 -32.34
CA THR A 988 0.68 47.49 -32.12
C THR A 988 0.53 46.26 -31.22
N LEU A 989 -0.21 46.36 -30.12
CA LEU A 989 -0.51 45.24 -29.24
C LEU A 989 -1.32 44.16 -29.96
N HIS A 990 -2.32 44.54 -30.76
CA HIS A 990 -3.12 43.58 -31.51
C HIS A 990 -2.33 42.86 -32.61
N LYS A 991 -1.42 43.55 -33.32
CA LYS A 991 -0.49 42.90 -34.26
C LYS A 991 0.41 41.89 -33.55
N LYS A 992 0.98 42.28 -32.40
CA LYS A 992 1.82 41.40 -31.59
C LYS A 992 1.05 40.19 -31.05
N GLU A 993 -0.20 40.38 -30.66
CA GLU A 993 -1.11 39.30 -30.26
C GLU A 993 -1.37 38.32 -31.41
N LEU A 994 -1.64 38.80 -32.63
CA LEU A 994 -1.86 37.96 -33.82
C LEU A 994 -0.61 37.15 -34.19
N ASP A 995 0.58 37.76 -34.12
CA ASP A 995 1.85 37.08 -34.37
C ASP A 995 2.13 35.99 -33.32
N LEU A 996 1.88 36.29 -32.03
CA LEU A 996 1.99 35.32 -30.95
C LEU A 996 0.96 34.19 -31.09
N LEU A 997 -0.27 34.49 -31.50
CA LEU A 997 -1.32 33.50 -31.74
C LEU A 997 -0.93 32.54 -32.88
N LYS A 998 -0.33 33.06 -33.96
CA LYS A 998 0.17 32.24 -35.07
C LYS A 998 1.31 31.32 -34.61
N THR A 999 2.25 31.86 -33.83
CA THR A 999 3.37 31.10 -33.25
C THR A 999 2.86 30.00 -32.32
N LEU A 1000 1.92 30.34 -31.43
CA LEU A 1000 1.29 29.41 -30.50
C LEU A 1000 0.53 28.30 -31.25
N LYS A 1001 -0.21 28.63 -32.31
CA LYS A 1001 -0.92 27.64 -33.12
C LYS A 1001 0.05 26.65 -33.78
N ASN A 1002 1.14 27.13 -34.35
CA ASN A 1002 2.16 26.28 -34.96
C ASN A 1002 2.83 25.36 -33.92
N ALA A 1003 3.19 25.91 -32.75
CA ALA A 1003 3.77 25.12 -31.67
C ALA A 1003 2.80 24.04 -31.13
N LYS A 1004 1.49 24.37 -31.03
CA LYS A 1004 0.44 23.42 -30.65
C LYS A 1004 0.26 22.29 -31.66
N GLU A 1005 0.23 22.59 -32.95
CA GLU A 1005 0.12 21.54 -33.99
C GLU A 1005 1.37 20.65 -34.01
N HIS A 1006 2.56 21.21 -33.82
CA HIS A 1006 3.78 20.41 -33.73
C HIS A 1006 3.80 19.48 -32.50
N ASP A 1007 3.38 19.95 -31.31
CA ASP A 1007 3.23 19.10 -30.12
C ASP A 1007 2.17 18.00 -30.34
N LYS A 1008 1.06 18.34 -31.00
CA LYS A 1008 0.00 17.38 -31.36
C LYS A 1008 0.49 16.30 -32.32
N SER A 1009 1.34 16.63 -33.30
CA SER A 1009 1.95 15.63 -34.18
C SER A 1009 2.85 14.66 -33.41
N LEU A 1010 3.66 15.16 -32.47
CA LEU A 1010 4.49 14.31 -31.59
C LEU A 1010 3.62 13.40 -30.69
N LEU A 1011 2.53 13.92 -30.14
CA LEU A 1011 1.55 13.11 -29.38
C LEU A 1011 0.88 12.03 -30.24
N ASN A 1012 0.58 12.33 -31.50
CA ASN A 1012 0.03 11.35 -32.44
C ASN A 1012 1.04 10.25 -32.77
N LEU A 1013 2.30 10.60 -33.01
CA LEU A 1013 3.39 9.62 -33.20
C LEU A 1013 3.55 8.72 -31.98
N LYS A 1014 3.57 9.30 -30.78
CA LYS A 1014 3.59 8.55 -29.52
C LYS A 1014 2.43 7.55 -29.41
N ARG A 1015 1.21 7.97 -29.79
CA ARG A 1015 0.03 7.09 -29.81
C ARG A 1015 0.18 5.93 -30.79
N LEU A 1016 0.78 6.16 -31.97
CA LEU A 1016 1.03 5.11 -32.96
C LEU A 1016 2.07 4.10 -32.47
N VAL A 1017 3.21 4.57 -31.96
CA VAL A 1017 4.27 3.72 -31.39
C VAL A 1017 3.73 2.89 -30.23
N LYS A 1018 2.92 3.49 -29.35
CA LYS A 1018 2.26 2.78 -28.25
C LYS A 1018 1.30 1.69 -28.76
N ARG A 1019 0.52 1.97 -29.80
CA ARG A 1019 -0.39 0.99 -30.41
C ARG A 1019 0.39 -0.18 -31.01
N GLU A 1020 1.50 0.09 -31.70
CA GLU A 1020 2.38 -0.96 -32.25
C GLU A 1020 3.02 -1.79 -31.13
N LYS A 1021 3.50 -1.14 -30.05
CA LYS A 1021 3.99 -1.82 -28.85
C LYS A 1021 2.96 -2.80 -28.29
N GLU A 1022 1.73 -2.36 -28.03
CA GLU A 1022 0.68 -3.20 -27.45
C GLU A 1022 0.34 -4.40 -28.35
N LEU A 1023 0.33 -4.18 -29.67
CA LEU A 1023 0.09 -5.22 -30.67
C LEU A 1023 1.19 -6.30 -30.64
N TYR A 1024 2.45 -5.89 -30.68
CA TYR A 1024 3.58 -6.83 -30.68
C TYR A 1024 3.74 -7.52 -29.32
N GLN A 1025 3.53 -6.80 -28.21
CA GLN A 1025 3.58 -7.36 -26.86
C GLN A 1025 2.54 -8.47 -26.66
N SER A 1026 1.29 -8.20 -27.04
CA SER A 1026 0.20 -9.19 -26.96
C SER A 1026 0.51 -10.44 -27.78
N ARG A 1027 1.01 -10.25 -29.02
CA ARG A 1027 1.39 -11.35 -29.91
C ARG A 1027 2.54 -12.19 -29.38
N GLY A 1028 3.57 -11.55 -28.83
CA GLY A 1028 4.70 -12.24 -28.22
C GLY A 1028 4.28 -13.07 -27.01
N TYR A 1029 3.36 -12.59 -26.17
CA TYR A 1029 2.81 -13.40 -25.08
C TYR A 1029 1.97 -14.58 -25.57
N GLU A 1030 1.22 -14.45 -26.66
CA GLU A 1030 0.49 -15.56 -27.27
C GLU A 1030 1.43 -16.65 -27.80
N LEU A 1031 2.57 -16.28 -28.40
CA LEU A 1031 3.62 -17.22 -28.82
C LEU A 1031 4.18 -18.02 -27.63
N ILE A 1032 4.42 -17.34 -26.50
CA ILE A 1032 4.91 -17.96 -25.25
C ILE A 1032 3.88 -18.95 -24.70
N GLN A 1033 2.60 -18.55 -24.61
CA GLN A 1033 1.52 -19.41 -24.10
C GLN A 1033 1.31 -20.67 -24.95
N ASN A 1034 1.62 -20.61 -26.25
CA ASN A 1034 1.51 -21.74 -27.17
C ASN A 1034 2.83 -22.55 -27.32
N ASN A 1035 3.83 -22.29 -26.47
CA ASN A 1035 5.14 -22.94 -26.49
C ASN A 1035 5.86 -22.87 -27.86
N GLN A 1036 5.76 -21.74 -28.56
CA GLN A 1036 6.35 -21.53 -29.89
C GLN A 1036 7.68 -20.77 -29.80
N GLU A 1037 8.73 -21.45 -29.33
CA GLU A 1037 10.05 -20.83 -29.08
C GLU A 1037 10.76 -20.32 -30.34
N GLU A 1038 10.78 -21.12 -31.41
CA GLU A 1038 11.45 -20.74 -32.67
C GLU A 1038 10.75 -19.55 -33.33
N ALA A 1039 9.42 -19.59 -33.40
CA ALA A 1039 8.63 -18.47 -33.89
C ALA A 1039 8.78 -17.22 -32.99
N LEU A 1040 8.91 -17.37 -31.66
CA LEU A 1040 9.20 -16.24 -30.79
C LEU A 1040 10.58 -15.63 -31.07
N ALA A 1041 11.61 -16.44 -31.34
CA ALA A 1041 12.94 -15.94 -31.67
C ALA A 1041 12.93 -15.09 -32.95
N GLY A 1042 12.25 -15.57 -34.01
CA GLY A 1042 12.02 -14.77 -35.22
C GLY A 1042 11.20 -13.51 -34.96
N PHE A 1043 10.20 -13.59 -34.08
CA PHE A 1043 9.36 -12.45 -33.70
C PHE A 1043 10.12 -11.37 -32.91
N VAL A 1044 11.04 -11.77 -32.02
CA VAL A 1044 11.94 -10.84 -31.32
C VAL A 1044 12.87 -10.15 -32.31
N LYS A 1045 13.45 -10.89 -33.25
CA LYS A 1045 14.29 -10.32 -34.31
C LYS A 1045 13.53 -9.30 -35.18
N LEU A 1046 12.25 -9.55 -35.47
CA LEU A 1046 11.40 -8.56 -36.14
C LEU A 1046 11.25 -7.26 -35.35
N ILE A 1047 11.05 -7.35 -34.04
CA ILE A 1047 10.95 -6.17 -33.16
C ILE A 1047 12.29 -5.41 -33.14
N ASP A 1048 13.42 -6.13 -33.09
CA ASP A 1048 14.75 -5.51 -33.09
C ASP A 1048 15.04 -4.75 -34.40
N LEU A 1049 14.53 -5.22 -35.55
CA LEU A 1049 14.68 -4.51 -36.83
C LEU A 1049 13.97 -3.15 -36.84
N LEU A 1050 12.89 -3.01 -36.06
CA LEU A 1050 12.14 -1.78 -35.88
C LEU A 1050 12.84 -0.76 -34.96
N ALA A 1051 13.90 -1.16 -34.25
CA ALA A 1051 14.66 -0.29 -33.38
C ALA A 1051 15.35 0.85 -34.14
N ASP A 1052 15.53 1.98 -33.45
CA ASP A 1052 16.21 3.19 -33.92
C ASP A 1052 15.66 3.77 -35.24
N ARG A 1053 14.38 3.49 -35.56
CA ARG A 1053 13.71 4.05 -36.76
C ARG A 1053 13.40 5.55 -36.63
N PHE A 1054 13.47 6.09 -35.42
CA PHE A 1054 13.41 7.52 -35.15
C PHE A 1054 14.73 8.00 -34.56
N GLN A 1055 15.19 9.16 -35.00
CA GLN A 1055 16.38 9.83 -34.48
C GLN A 1055 16.09 11.30 -34.25
N TYR A 1056 16.64 11.86 -33.18
CA TYR A 1056 16.45 13.27 -32.84
C TYR A 1056 17.80 14.00 -32.85
N ASN A 1057 18.05 14.76 -33.92
CA ASN A 1057 19.31 15.47 -34.14
C ASN A 1057 19.04 16.96 -34.42
N ALA A 1058 19.83 17.86 -33.83
CA ALA A 1058 19.75 19.30 -34.06
C ALA A 1058 18.31 19.88 -33.96
N SER A 1059 17.53 19.41 -32.98
CA SER A 1059 16.13 19.78 -32.76
C SER A 1059 15.15 19.37 -33.88
N LYS A 1060 15.51 18.36 -34.68
CA LYS A 1060 14.65 17.78 -35.71
C LYS A 1060 14.52 16.26 -35.50
N LEU A 1061 13.28 15.80 -35.46
CA LEU A 1061 12.96 14.38 -35.48
C LEU A 1061 13.02 13.87 -36.92
N THR A 1062 13.76 12.79 -37.16
CA THR A 1062 13.92 12.16 -38.48
C THR A 1062 13.55 10.69 -38.41
N TYR A 1063 12.94 10.18 -39.49
CA TYR A 1063 12.59 8.77 -39.65
C TYR A 1063 13.59 8.07 -40.56
N SER A 1064 14.19 6.99 -40.08
CA SER A 1064 15.23 6.21 -40.75
C SER A 1064 14.89 4.72 -40.71
N PHE A 1065 13.95 4.30 -41.55
CA PHE A 1065 13.66 2.89 -41.81
C PHE A 1065 13.98 2.56 -43.27
N SER A 1066 14.95 1.68 -43.50
CA SER A 1066 15.46 1.40 -44.85
C SER A 1066 14.66 0.31 -45.56
N ASP A 1067 14.62 0.35 -46.89
CA ASP A 1067 14.04 -0.72 -47.72
C ASP A 1067 14.71 -2.08 -47.46
N SER A 1068 15.99 -2.08 -47.08
CA SER A 1068 16.71 -3.29 -46.68
C SER A 1068 16.14 -3.91 -45.42
N LYS A 1069 15.88 -3.11 -44.38
CA LYS A 1069 15.23 -3.58 -43.14
C LYS A 1069 13.82 -4.08 -43.42
N ALA A 1070 13.06 -3.40 -44.29
CA ALA A 1070 11.72 -3.84 -44.69
C ALA A 1070 11.72 -5.22 -45.36
N LYS A 1071 12.69 -5.48 -46.25
CA LYS A 1071 12.86 -6.80 -46.90
C LYS A 1071 13.26 -7.88 -45.91
N GLU A 1072 14.16 -7.57 -44.98
CA GLU A 1072 14.58 -8.52 -43.93
C GLU A 1072 13.41 -8.88 -43.02
N MET A 1073 12.61 -7.89 -42.61
CA MET A 1073 11.37 -8.15 -41.86
C MET A 1073 10.42 -9.06 -42.63
N SER A 1074 10.17 -8.77 -43.90
CA SER A 1074 9.27 -9.59 -44.72
C SER A 1074 9.77 -11.05 -44.85
N ALA A 1075 11.08 -11.26 -44.90
CA ALA A 1075 11.66 -12.60 -44.95
C ALA A 1075 11.41 -13.38 -43.64
N GLU A 1076 11.59 -12.73 -42.49
CA GLU A 1076 11.37 -13.32 -41.16
C GLU A 1076 9.88 -13.60 -40.90
N GLU A 1077 8.99 -12.68 -41.30
CA GLU A 1077 7.53 -12.87 -41.27
C GLU A 1077 7.10 -14.13 -42.03
N ASN A 1078 7.61 -14.30 -43.25
CA ASN A 1078 7.31 -15.47 -44.08
C ASN A 1078 7.87 -16.78 -43.48
N SER A 1079 9.07 -16.75 -42.90
CA SER A 1079 9.68 -17.91 -42.25
C SER A 1079 8.82 -18.42 -41.10
N MET A 1080 8.42 -17.55 -40.18
CA MET A 1080 7.60 -17.96 -39.02
C MET A 1080 6.23 -18.52 -39.43
N VAL A 1081 5.60 -17.91 -40.43
CA VAL A 1081 4.31 -18.40 -40.95
C VAL A 1081 4.49 -19.77 -41.57
N HIS A 1082 5.55 -19.98 -42.36
CA HIS A 1082 5.88 -21.27 -42.95
C HIS A 1082 6.08 -22.36 -41.88
N ASP A 1083 6.83 -22.08 -40.83
CA ASP A 1083 7.11 -23.06 -39.76
C ASP A 1083 5.84 -23.47 -39.00
N LEU A 1084 4.95 -22.51 -38.74
CA LEU A 1084 3.65 -22.80 -38.13
C LEU A 1084 2.76 -23.62 -39.07
N GLU A 1085 2.78 -23.36 -40.38
CA GLU A 1085 2.04 -24.15 -41.37
C GLU A 1085 2.55 -25.59 -41.46
N GLU A 1086 3.86 -25.79 -41.36
CA GLU A 1086 4.45 -27.13 -41.32
C GLU A 1086 4.03 -27.90 -40.05
N GLN A 1087 4.07 -27.25 -38.88
CA GLN A 1087 3.59 -27.85 -37.64
C GLN A 1087 2.10 -28.23 -37.70
N ILE A 1088 1.25 -27.32 -38.21
CA ILE A 1088 -0.18 -27.57 -38.41
C ILE A 1088 -0.38 -28.78 -39.33
N LYS A 1089 0.37 -28.85 -40.43
CA LYS A 1089 0.31 -29.96 -41.39
C LYS A 1089 0.69 -31.30 -40.74
N ILE A 1090 1.75 -31.33 -39.92
CA ILE A 1090 2.19 -32.54 -39.20
C ILE A 1090 1.11 -32.99 -38.21
N LEU A 1091 0.56 -32.06 -37.41
CA LEU A 1091 -0.50 -32.37 -36.44
C LEU A 1091 -1.78 -32.84 -37.12
N ASP A 1092 -2.13 -32.27 -38.28
CA ASP A 1092 -3.30 -32.69 -39.04
C ASP A 1092 -3.12 -34.12 -39.59
N GLN A 1093 -1.92 -34.46 -40.07
CA GLN A 1093 -1.58 -35.83 -40.47
C GLN A 1093 -1.67 -36.81 -39.29
N GLN A 1094 -1.16 -36.45 -38.11
CA GLN A 1094 -1.25 -37.27 -36.89
C GLN A 1094 -2.71 -37.48 -36.47
N LYS A 1095 -3.53 -36.43 -36.52
CA LYS A 1095 -4.97 -36.48 -36.27
C LYS A 1095 -5.66 -37.48 -37.23
N MET A 1096 -5.40 -37.38 -38.54
CA MET A 1096 -5.96 -38.29 -39.54
C MET A 1096 -5.58 -39.76 -39.29
N ILE A 1097 -4.33 -40.02 -38.90
CA ILE A 1097 -3.86 -41.37 -38.55
C ILE A 1097 -4.58 -41.92 -37.31
N LEU A 1098 -4.84 -41.07 -36.31
CA LEU A 1098 -5.52 -41.47 -35.08
C LEU A 1098 -7.02 -41.70 -35.30
N GLU A 1099 -7.66 -40.88 -36.13
CA GLU A 1099 -9.07 -41.02 -36.54
C GLU A 1099 -9.34 -42.31 -37.33
N GLY A 1100 -8.35 -42.83 -38.05
CA GLY A 1100 -8.43 -44.09 -38.80
C GLY A 1100 -8.30 -45.40 -37.99
N LYS A 1101 -8.12 -45.34 -36.66
CA LYS A 1101 -7.89 -46.51 -35.78
C LYS A 1101 -9.11 -46.82 -34.88
N LEU A 1102 -9.27 -48.09 -34.45
CA LEU A 1102 -10.35 -48.53 -33.54
C LEU A 1102 -10.38 -47.72 -32.21
N SER A 1103 -11.58 -47.30 -31.76
CA SER A 1103 -11.80 -46.32 -30.67
C SER A 1103 -11.56 -46.89 -29.25
N SER A 1104 -10.73 -46.22 -28.44
CA SER A 1104 -10.55 -46.43 -26.98
C SER A 1104 -10.72 -45.11 -26.20
N GLY A 1105 -10.86 -45.17 -24.87
CA GLY A 1105 -10.99 -43.97 -24.02
C GLY A 1105 -9.78 -43.04 -24.09
N GLU A 1106 -8.57 -43.59 -24.01
CA GLU A 1106 -7.30 -42.84 -24.14
C GLU A 1106 -7.16 -42.14 -25.50
N LYS A 1107 -7.58 -42.80 -26.59
CA LYS A 1107 -7.55 -42.20 -27.94
C LYS A 1107 -8.52 -41.03 -28.10
N ARG A 1108 -9.64 -41.01 -27.39
CA ARG A 1108 -10.56 -39.85 -27.40
C ARG A 1108 -9.91 -38.63 -26.75
N THR A 1109 -9.18 -38.85 -25.66
CA THR A 1109 -8.41 -37.80 -24.98
C THR A 1109 -7.28 -37.28 -25.88
N GLU A 1110 -6.49 -38.18 -26.46
CA GLU A 1110 -5.39 -37.82 -27.37
C GLU A 1110 -5.89 -37.07 -28.63
N LEU A 1111 -7.04 -37.49 -29.20
CA LEU A 1111 -7.67 -36.79 -30.32
C LEU A 1111 -8.20 -35.40 -29.94
N ALA A 1112 -8.74 -35.25 -28.72
CA ALA A 1112 -9.21 -33.96 -28.22
C ALA A 1112 -8.03 -32.99 -28.00
N GLU A 1113 -6.91 -33.47 -27.47
CA GLU A 1113 -5.67 -32.69 -27.32
C GLU A 1113 -5.10 -32.25 -28.67
N LEU A 1114 -5.02 -33.17 -29.66
CA LEU A 1114 -4.58 -32.84 -31.02
C LEU A 1114 -5.47 -31.77 -31.68
N ARG A 1115 -6.80 -31.89 -31.56
CA ARG A 1115 -7.75 -30.90 -32.10
C ARG A 1115 -7.62 -29.54 -31.43
N ALA A 1116 -7.46 -29.52 -30.11
CA ALA A 1116 -7.24 -28.28 -29.36
C ALA A 1116 -5.94 -27.60 -29.79
N ARG A 1117 -4.86 -28.37 -29.94
CA ARG A 1117 -3.55 -27.85 -30.38
C ARG A 1117 -3.58 -27.33 -31.80
N LEU A 1118 -4.25 -28.02 -32.71
CA LEU A 1118 -4.41 -27.59 -34.11
C LEU A 1118 -5.21 -26.27 -34.19
N THR A 1119 -6.31 -26.18 -33.44
CA THR A 1119 -7.12 -24.94 -33.35
C THR A 1119 -6.31 -23.77 -32.80
N ALA A 1120 -5.51 -24.01 -31.76
CA ALA A 1120 -4.67 -23.00 -31.15
C ALA A 1120 -3.59 -22.48 -32.11
N LEU A 1121 -2.88 -23.38 -32.83
CA LEU A 1121 -1.85 -22.99 -33.79
C LEU A 1121 -2.41 -22.28 -35.03
N THR A 1122 -3.58 -22.70 -35.54
CA THR A 1122 -4.24 -22.00 -36.65
C THR A 1122 -4.62 -20.58 -36.25
N ARG A 1123 -5.23 -20.41 -35.08
CA ARG A 1123 -5.58 -19.09 -34.54
C ARG A 1123 -4.35 -18.21 -34.36
N LEU A 1124 -3.27 -18.77 -33.80
CA LEU A 1124 -2.00 -18.07 -33.62
C LEU A 1124 -1.43 -17.55 -34.95
N LYS A 1125 -1.43 -18.39 -36.00
CA LYS A 1125 -0.99 -18.02 -37.34
C LYS A 1125 -1.80 -16.86 -37.93
N ASP A 1126 -3.12 -16.96 -37.90
CA ASP A 1126 -4.01 -15.92 -38.44
C ASP A 1126 -3.81 -14.60 -37.71
N ASN A 1127 -3.66 -14.69 -36.39
CA ASN A 1127 -3.43 -13.53 -35.57
C ASN A 1127 -2.03 -12.89 -35.82
N LEU A 1128 -0.98 -13.69 -36.11
CA LEU A 1128 0.35 -13.18 -36.52
C LEU A 1128 0.27 -12.39 -37.83
N LEU A 1129 -0.40 -12.95 -38.85
CA LEU A 1129 -0.59 -12.27 -40.13
C LEU A 1129 -1.30 -10.93 -39.97
N LYS A 1130 -2.33 -10.88 -39.12
CA LYS A 1130 -3.02 -9.62 -38.76
C LYS A 1130 -2.06 -8.63 -38.09
N THR A 1131 -1.24 -9.09 -37.15
CA THR A 1131 -0.22 -8.26 -36.49
C THR A 1131 0.76 -7.64 -37.48
N PHE A 1132 1.27 -8.40 -38.45
CA PHE A 1132 2.21 -7.88 -39.46
C PHE A 1132 1.58 -6.84 -40.39
N SER A 1133 0.33 -7.07 -40.82
CA SER A 1133 -0.42 -6.13 -41.63
C SER A 1133 -0.70 -4.81 -40.89
N GLU A 1134 -1.16 -4.89 -39.63
CA GLU A 1134 -1.43 -3.71 -38.81
C GLU A 1134 -0.16 -2.92 -38.48
N GLY A 1135 0.96 -3.61 -38.16
CA GLY A 1135 2.25 -2.95 -37.95
C GLY A 1135 2.71 -2.17 -39.19
N THR A 1136 2.55 -2.74 -40.38
CA THR A 1136 2.89 -2.06 -41.64
C THR A 1136 2.04 -0.80 -41.84
N GLN A 1137 0.74 -0.88 -41.55
CA GLN A 1137 -0.15 0.27 -41.64
C GLN A 1137 0.23 1.39 -40.66
N ILE A 1138 0.58 1.03 -39.42
CA ILE A 1138 1.03 2.01 -38.41
C ILE A 1138 2.27 2.76 -38.91
N ARG A 1139 3.27 2.06 -39.46
CA ARG A 1139 4.50 2.68 -39.99
C ARG A 1139 4.23 3.62 -41.16
N LEU A 1140 3.25 3.33 -42.01
CA LEU A 1140 2.82 4.26 -43.06
C LEU A 1140 2.20 5.54 -42.49
N GLU A 1141 1.40 5.42 -41.42
CA GLU A 1141 0.84 6.57 -40.69
C GLU A 1141 1.93 7.39 -39.98
N GLU A 1142 2.96 6.74 -39.41
CA GLU A 1142 4.13 7.41 -38.82
C GLU A 1142 4.86 8.29 -39.84
N ILE A 1143 5.10 7.75 -41.05
CA ILE A 1143 5.75 8.49 -42.14
C ILE A 1143 4.89 9.69 -42.58
N ASP A 1144 3.57 9.54 -42.63
CA ASP A 1144 2.66 10.60 -43.06
C ASP A 1144 2.65 11.78 -42.08
N LEU A 1145 2.68 11.52 -40.78
CA LEU A 1145 2.75 12.55 -39.72
C LEU A 1145 4.06 13.35 -39.70
N LEU A 1146 5.12 12.83 -40.32
CA LEU A 1146 6.42 13.48 -40.42
C LEU A 1146 6.62 14.28 -41.73
N LYS A 1147 5.62 14.28 -42.62
CA LYS A 1147 5.66 15.14 -43.82
C LYS A 1147 5.49 16.62 -43.42
N PRO A 1148 6.25 17.53 -44.04
CA PRO A 1148 6.28 18.95 -43.69
C PRO A 1148 4.98 19.70 -43.98
#